data_AF-A0A0H2XUA0-F1
#
_entry.id   AF-A0A0H2XUA0-F1
#
_cell.length_a   1.000
_cell.length_b   1.000
_cell.length_c   1.000
_cell.angle_alpha   90.00
_cell.angle_beta   90.00
_cell.angle_gamma   90.00
#
_symmetry.space_group_name_H-M   'P 1'
#
loop_
_entity.id
_entity.type
_entity.pdbx_description
1 polymer ?
#
loop_
_entity_poly.entity_id
_entity_poly.type
_entity_poly.pdbx_seq_one_letter_code
_entity_poly.pdbx_strand_id
1 'polypeptide(L)'
;MTIELPVKLPPLSTWQRTEALWLESRPGGLAKPFSDEELLAVMDEWGTPEEGRKYIIRARTESPSRRVGGRARNVVTRYTPLKLDDRVATESRSVEFAALFRYDLDGTTREHYCQPPQVGIPTKIRRTSRRGKVTEYTHTVPYTPDIFRLTPHGPFVEEWKNEEKLVALAKKYPFRFFKSEDDATWHCPEREEYFKALGITFCLRSSAEHNQRFIDNLSHLRAYLDNQMSTLTEDAWSAIDRIVSKRGAMSMAALFAFAFDDRTPWNEPLVLPTPPGRFRVDDVLQAIADKRLFVDLDYDDLSDPSSVVICSSMEQLDAVKWRRPPPHTVSTHFVMTVDVGTEFMFRGKPDVYIVTAMPAGKVLYRDSESRVFEEMPELRFQQLLQDDIHLLSTPKSTEELLAQCEYITDEQIQTARRRFQLVKQLEHTAIPHPYSARTIQRWQQKIRSAGESRPLQMLALIPRRPGGRGPQILDEVLALIREVALGANNPTNPSGRHSYDAFVRLCRERDVKPCSPNTFYQRSAVFRDVRTREGDRRAYNKEPAVWYLRRGDKIHGGRPFHRAHIDHTKLDIIIKARGHGGRTYRLRPWLTIVIDAETRAVLAFYLAAHPPSTVSCMMAMRAMVALHKRVPDFLVCDNGKEFHSNAFDNFCDLNDITLEFRPAHESRFGSVIERLFGTTNQLLIHQLAGNTKAMQHVRTLTRSVDPMRADHLSFVELHGLLDYFFFVEYNREWRHPAHDHTPDEYMKNRFMVTGRRLTRLRPYDERFMLQTLIPVSRGGTREIDNQMGIQVGRIWYWADEFAARRNRKKVEVRVDMWNVCVAYACIDGHWVKCVSKLLMQYRHLTQIELRYAVYEVRLRLRAAPEGSFESVLRDVLAEQNVPVAADVTGATRLIYGKPHLTEIESAEDVAEVSGTAHVDASTENSASAPHDEERVDETLVTNYRRRANDAPRPNPPRTFGRFKIDYSHLPVRNPI
;
A
#
# COMPACT_ATOMS: atom_id res chain seq x y z
N MET A 1 -18.30 -1.95 34.35
CA MET A 1 -17.37 -3.03 34.77
C MET A 1 -15.97 -2.69 34.30
N THR A 2 -14.92 -2.99 35.09
CA THR A 2 -13.52 -2.64 34.81
C THR A 2 -12.66 -3.91 34.86
N ILE A 3 -11.94 -4.25 33.79
CA ILE A 3 -11.15 -5.49 33.68
C ILE A 3 -9.66 -5.15 33.66
N GLU A 4 -8.87 -5.80 34.52
CA GLU A 4 -7.42 -5.62 34.61
C GLU A 4 -6.71 -6.98 34.51
N LEU A 5 -5.69 -7.11 33.63
CA LEU A 5 -4.90 -8.34 33.48
C LEU A 5 -3.40 -8.02 33.40
N PRO A 6 -2.52 -8.70 34.17
CA PRO A 6 -1.13 -8.30 34.37
C PRO A 6 -0.21 -8.49 33.14
N VAL A 7 0.86 -7.68 33.05
CA VAL A 7 1.92 -7.76 32.00
C VAL A 7 3.31 -7.82 32.61
N LYS A 8 4.12 -8.75 32.10
CA LYS A 8 5.58 -8.64 32.09
C LYS A 8 6.03 -8.25 30.68
N LEU A 9 6.87 -7.23 30.55
CA LEU A 9 7.51 -6.93 29.28
C LEU A 9 8.56 -8.01 29.00
N PRO A 10 8.52 -8.68 27.84
CA PRO A 10 9.64 -9.52 27.46
C PRO A 10 10.89 -8.63 27.30
N PRO A 11 12.07 -9.06 27.82
CA PRO A 11 13.30 -8.31 27.65
C PRO A 11 13.64 -8.15 26.15
N LEU A 12 14.16 -6.97 25.76
CA LEU A 12 14.69 -6.74 24.42
C LEU A 12 15.95 -7.57 24.20
N SER A 13 16.09 -8.18 23.01
CA SER A 13 17.31 -8.89 22.63
C SER A 13 18.52 -7.95 22.62
N THR A 14 19.73 -8.49 22.78
CA THR A 14 20.97 -7.70 22.65
C THR A 14 21.06 -7.03 21.28
N TRP A 15 20.58 -7.68 20.21
CA TRP A 15 20.53 -7.10 18.88
C TRP A 15 19.60 -5.89 18.78
N GLN A 16 18.39 -5.97 19.36
CA GLN A 16 17.46 -4.84 19.38
C GLN A 16 18.03 -3.65 20.16
N ARG A 17 18.70 -3.89 21.29
CA ARG A 17 19.35 -2.81 22.08
C ARG A 17 20.49 -2.17 21.29
N THR A 18 21.30 -3.00 20.64
CA THR A 18 22.45 -2.55 19.84
C THR A 18 22.00 -1.69 18.66
N GLU A 19 20.98 -2.13 17.91
CA GLU A 19 20.44 -1.34 16.80
C GLU A 19 19.80 -0.03 17.26
N ALA A 20 19.11 -0.02 18.40
CA ALA A 20 18.56 1.20 18.98
C ALA A 20 19.67 2.22 19.31
N LEU A 21 20.77 1.76 19.90
CA LEU A 21 21.95 2.59 20.18
C LEU A 21 22.58 3.14 18.90
N TRP A 22 22.69 2.32 17.85
CA TRP A 22 23.24 2.79 16.57
C TRP A 22 22.37 3.88 15.94
N LEU A 23 21.05 3.69 15.95
CA LEU A 23 20.08 4.66 15.46
C LEU A 23 20.11 5.98 16.24
N GLU A 24 20.35 5.93 17.55
CA GLU A 24 20.56 7.12 18.39
C GLU A 24 21.87 7.84 18.05
N SER A 25 22.94 7.10 17.69
CA SER A 25 24.27 7.65 17.41
C SER A 25 24.43 8.27 16.02
N ARG A 26 23.65 7.84 15.02
CA ARG A 26 23.66 8.37 13.64
C ARG A 26 22.23 8.64 13.14
N PRO A 27 21.60 9.75 13.59
CA PRO A 27 20.23 10.05 13.22
C PRO A 27 20.15 10.75 11.84
N GLY A 28 20.35 10.07 10.70
CA GLY A 28 19.97 10.71 9.42
C GLY A 28 20.43 10.06 8.11
N GLY A 29 19.52 10.10 7.12
CA GLY A 29 19.78 9.84 5.70
C GLY A 29 19.91 8.36 5.30
N LEU A 30 19.63 8.05 4.03
CA LEU A 30 20.05 6.79 3.43
C LEU A 30 21.58 6.73 3.47
N ALA A 31 22.13 5.81 4.27
CA ALA A 31 23.56 5.56 4.30
C ALA A 31 24.01 5.05 2.92
N LYS A 32 24.96 5.75 2.27
CA LYS A 32 25.55 5.29 1.01
C LYS A 32 26.27 3.94 1.18
N PRO A 33 26.46 3.15 0.12
CA PRO A 33 27.39 2.02 0.15
C PRO A 33 28.82 2.47 0.47
N PHE A 34 29.67 1.56 0.95
CA PHE A 34 31.10 1.82 1.05
C PHE A 34 31.72 1.89 -0.35
N SER A 35 32.67 2.80 -0.54
CA SER A 35 33.60 2.68 -1.65
C SER A 35 34.57 1.53 -1.40
N ASP A 36 35.22 1.04 -2.46
CA ASP A 36 36.22 -0.04 -2.32
C ASP A 36 37.37 0.37 -1.38
N GLU A 37 37.81 1.63 -1.45
CA GLU A 37 38.86 2.19 -0.59
C GLU A 37 38.40 2.34 0.87
N GLU A 38 37.19 2.86 1.09
CA GLU A 38 36.61 2.99 2.44
C GLU A 38 36.46 1.63 3.10
N LEU A 39 35.98 0.62 2.35
CA LEU A 39 35.75 -0.72 2.88
C LEU A 39 37.07 -1.35 3.35
N LEU A 40 38.16 -1.18 2.59
CA LEU A 40 39.48 -1.69 2.97
C LEU A 40 39.99 -1.04 4.27
N ALA A 41 39.89 0.29 4.38
CA ALA A 41 40.32 1.02 5.58
C ALA A 41 39.51 0.58 6.81
N VAL A 42 38.20 0.43 6.65
CA VAL A 42 37.31 0.04 7.75
C VAL A 42 37.51 -1.44 8.15
N MET A 43 37.87 -2.33 7.23
CA MET A 43 38.29 -3.70 7.55
C MET A 43 39.58 -3.76 8.40
N ASP A 44 40.48 -2.79 8.21
CA ASP A 44 41.66 -2.64 9.07
C ASP A 44 41.25 -2.18 10.48
N GLU A 45 40.36 -1.20 10.60
CA GLU A 45 39.84 -0.70 11.88
C GLU A 45 39.11 -1.79 12.68
N TRP A 46 38.32 -2.65 12.01
CA TRP A 46 37.66 -3.78 12.64
C TRP A 46 38.61 -4.92 13.04
N GLY A 47 39.86 -4.89 12.56
CA GLY A 47 40.81 -5.99 12.75
C GLY A 47 40.38 -7.27 12.04
N THR A 48 39.72 -7.17 10.88
CA THR A 48 39.18 -8.35 10.16
C THR A 48 40.32 -9.22 9.60
N PRO A 49 40.37 -10.54 9.93
CA PRO A 49 41.35 -11.48 9.38
C PRO A 49 41.28 -11.64 7.85
N GLU A 50 42.36 -12.11 7.22
CA GLU A 50 42.45 -12.25 5.75
C GLU A 50 41.33 -13.13 5.16
N GLU A 51 41.02 -14.27 5.79
CA GLU A 51 39.92 -15.14 5.36
C GLU A 51 38.55 -14.47 5.51
N GLY A 52 38.40 -13.62 6.53
CA GLY A 52 37.22 -12.76 6.70
C GLY A 52 37.09 -11.74 5.56
N ARG A 53 38.17 -11.04 5.21
CA ARG A 53 38.19 -10.08 4.09
C ARG A 53 37.79 -10.74 2.78
N LYS A 54 38.35 -11.93 2.49
CA LYS A 54 37.97 -12.73 1.31
C LYS A 54 36.48 -13.04 1.32
N TYR A 55 35.92 -13.46 2.45
CA TYR A 55 34.48 -13.72 2.55
C TYR A 55 33.63 -12.47 2.30
N ILE A 56 34.01 -11.31 2.87
CA ILE A 56 33.26 -10.05 2.69
C ILE A 56 33.27 -9.61 1.21
N ILE A 57 34.43 -9.66 0.55
CA ILE A 57 34.54 -9.32 -0.88
C ILE A 57 33.69 -10.28 -1.72
N ARG A 58 33.79 -11.60 -1.45
CA ARG A 58 32.96 -12.60 -2.13
C ARG A 58 31.47 -12.39 -1.88
N ALA A 59 31.07 -12.01 -0.67
CA ALA A 59 29.68 -11.70 -0.37
C ALA A 59 29.16 -10.51 -1.17
N ARG A 60 30.00 -9.50 -1.43
CA ARG A 60 29.64 -8.36 -2.28
C ARG A 60 29.51 -8.71 -3.76
N THR A 61 30.32 -9.65 -4.28
CA THR A 61 30.38 -9.96 -5.73
C THR A 61 29.57 -11.18 -6.15
N GLU A 62 29.42 -12.18 -5.27
CA GLU A 62 28.81 -13.48 -5.58
C GLU A 62 27.36 -13.60 -5.05
N SER A 63 26.86 -12.63 -4.29
CA SER A 63 25.48 -12.67 -3.77
C SER A 63 24.47 -12.22 -4.82
N PRO A 64 23.32 -12.89 -4.95
CA PRO A 64 22.93 -14.10 -4.23
C PRO A 64 23.63 -15.36 -4.78
N SER A 65 24.21 -16.16 -3.89
CA SER A 65 24.99 -17.36 -4.27
C SER A 65 24.14 -18.54 -4.75
N ARG A 66 22.82 -18.48 -4.56
CA ARG A 66 21.84 -19.45 -5.06
C ARG A 66 20.59 -18.73 -5.53
N ARG A 67 19.84 -19.33 -6.46
CA ARG A 67 18.48 -18.85 -6.76
C ARG A 67 17.55 -19.15 -5.59
N VAL A 68 16.79 -18.15 -5.19
CA VAL A 68 15.71 -18.26 -4.21
C VAL A 68 14.65 -19.23 -4.72
N GLY A 69 14.45 -20.35 -4.01
CA GLY A 69 13.47 -21.37 -4.36
C GLY A 69 12.24 -21.25 -3.47
N GLY A 70 11.06 -20.98 -4.05
CA GLY A 70 9.81 -20.96 -3.30
C GLY A 70 9.47 -22.33 -2.74
N ARG A 71 9.61 -22.53 -1.43
CA ARG A 71 8.96 -23.66 -0.74
C ARG A 71 7.45 -23.38 -0.62
N ALA A 72 6.62 -24.42 -0.58
CA ALA A 72 5.16 -24.37 -0.67
C ALA A 72 4.40 -23.49 0.37
N ARG A 73 5.07 -22.73 1.24
CA ARG A 73 4.43 -21.87 2.27
C ARG A 73 5.02 -20.45 2.35
N ASN A 74 5.93 -20.10 1.47
CA ASN A 74 6.73 -18.88 1.59
C ASN A 74 6.43 -17.92 0.45
N VAL A 75 6.16 -16.65 0.78
CA VAL A 75 6.04 -15.55 -0.19
C VAL A 75 7.45 -15.18 -0.62
N VAL A 76 7.75 -15.34 -1.91
CA VAL A 76 9.01 -14.84 -2.47
C VAL A 76 8.81 -13.37 -2.83
N THR A 77 9.67 -12.50 -2.31
CA THR A 77 9.66 -11.08 -2.64
C THR A 77 10.91 -10.75 -3.45
N ARG A 78 10.74 -10.06 -4.58
CA ARG A 78 11.85 -9.47 -5.35
C ARG A 78 11.77 -7.96 -5.23
N TYR A 79 12.82 -7.40 -4.68
CA TYR A 79 12.89 -6.03 -4.20
C TYR A 79 14.20 -5.39 -4.66
N THR A 80 14.12 -4.15 -5.10
CA THR A 80 15.30 -3.36 -5.47
C THR A 80 15.55 -2.37 -4.35
N PRO A 81 16.65 -2.54 -3.58
CA PRO A 81 17.02 -1.61 -2.52
C PRO A 81 17.31 -0.21 -3.07
N LEU A 82 17.03 0.83 -2.29
CA LEU A 82 17.41 2.19 -2.62
C LEU A 82 18.92 2.40 -2.48
N LYS A 83 19.57 1.62 -1.60
CA LYS A 83 21.02 1.70 -1.36
C LYS A 83 21.84 0.91 -2.38
N LEU A 84 21.24 -0.07 -3.05
CA LEU A 84 21.94 -1.02 -3.93
C LEU A 84 21.20 -1.12 -5.26
N ASP A 85 21.92 -1.00 -6.36
CA ASP A 85 21.33 -1.00 -7.71
C ASP A 85 20.88 -2.39 -8.20
N ASP A 86 21.10 -3.44 -7.40
CA ASP A 86 20.78 -4.83 -7.76
C ASP A 86 19.50 -5.34 -7.08
N ARG A 87 18.65 -5.99 -7.87
CA ARG A 87 17.42 -6.64 -7.37
C ARG A 87 17.77 -7.82 -6.45
N VAL A 88 17.27 -7.76 -5.23
CA VAL A 88 17.43 -8.78 -4.20
C VAL A 88 16.15 -9.61 -4.07
N ALA A 89 16.28 -10.91 -3.85
CA ALA A 89 15.15 -11.80 -3.58
C ALA A 89 15.22 -12.39 -2.17
N THR A 90 14.07 -12.46 -1.49
CA THR A 90 13.94 -13.05 -0.14
C THR A 90 12.97 -14.23 -0.15
N GLU A 91 13.16 -15.19 0.77
CA GLU A 91 12.29 -16.37 0.93
C GLU A 91 11.13 -16.12 1.89
N SER A 92 11.10 -15.00 2.60
CA SER A 92 10.04 -14.67 3.55
C SER A 92 9.68 -13.21 3.51
N ARG A 93 8.38 -12.93 3.41
CA ARG A 93 7.81 -11.58 3.52
C ARG A 93 7.87 -11.03 4.95
N SER A 94 7.57 -11.83 5.97
CA SER A 94 7.39 -11.32 7.35
C SER A 94 8.68 -11.30 8.18
N VAL A 95 9.75 -11.91 7.68
CA VAL A 95 11.00 -12.02 8.43
C VAL A 95 12.17 -11.44 7.63
N GLU A 96 12.66 -12.15 6.61
CA GLU A 96 13.81 -11.70 5.82
C GLU A 96 13.53 -10.37 5.10
N PHE A 97 12.39 -10.25 4.41
CA PHE A 97 12.02 -9.01 3.72
C PHE A 97 11.82 -7.85 4.70
N ALA A 98 11.21 -8.10 5.86
CA ALA A 98 11.03 -7.12 6.92
C ALA A 98 12.38 -6.56 7.43
N ALA A 99 13.37 -7.44 7.63
CA ALA A 99 14.72 -7.04 8.00
C ALA A 99 15.38 -6.22 6.88
N LEU A 100 15.38 -6.73 5.66
CA LEU A 100 16.02 -6.10 4.52
C LEU A 100 15.42 -4.72 4.20
N PHE A 101 14.10 -4.61 4.24
CA PHE A 101 13.39 -3.36 4.02
C PHE A 101 13.73 -2.31 5.08
N ARG A 102 13.89 -2.73 6.35
CA ARG A 102 14.37 -1.85 7.42
C ARG A 102 15.82 -1.42 7.19
N TYR A 103 16.70 -2.33 6.79
CA TYR A 103 18.11 -2.03 6.54
C TYR A 103 18.31 -1.11 5.35
N ASP A 104 17.49 -1.25 4.32
CA ASP A 104 17.55 -0.37 3.17
C ASP A 104 17.17 1.08 3.53
N LEU A 105 16.31 1.28 4.52
CA LEU A 105 15.81 2.60 4.91
C LEU A 105 16.45 3.18 6.19
N ASP A 106 17.33 2.44 6.88
CA ASP A 106 18.02 2.93 8.07
C ASP A 106 19.23 3.84 7.72
N GLY A 107 19.74 4.58 8.71
CA GLY A 107 20.94 5.42 8.54
C GLY A 107 22.26 4.75 8.93
N THR A 108 22.25 3.47 9.25
CA THR A 108 23.42 2.76 9.82
C THR A 108 23.97 1.71 8.87
N THR A 109 23.10 0.92 8.24
CA THR A 109 23.47 -0.10 7.27
C THR A 109 23.95 0.55 5.99
N ARG A 110 25.18 0.27 5.60
CA ARG A 110 25.76 0.78 4.34
C ARG A 110 25.40 -0.14 3.19
N GLU A 111 25.52 -1.45 3.40
CA GLU A 111 25.25 -2.48 2.39
C GLU A 111 24.61 -3.72 3.03
N HIS A 112 23.86 -4.47 2.24
CA HIS A 112 23.26 -5.74 2.64
C HIS A 112 23.10 -6.69 1.45
N TYR A 113 23.33 -7.97 1.66
CA TYR A 113 23.34 -8.99 0.61
C TYR A 113 22.56 -10.22 1.07
N CYS A 114 21.53 -10.62 0.32
CA CYS A 114 20.82 -11.87 0.61
C CYS A 114 21.57 -13.09 0.08
N GLN A 115 21.48 -14.18 0.83
CA GLN A 115 22.04 -15.48 0.46
C GLN A 115 23.53 -15.40 0.09
N PRO A 116 24.38 -14.87 0.99
CA PRO A 116 25.82 -14.78 0.77
C PRO A 116 26.47 -16.15 0.52
N PRO A 117 27.72 -16.18 0.03
CA PRO A 117 28.43 -17.41 -0.31
C PRO A 117 28.31 -18.50 0.75
N GLN A 118 28.05 -19.73 0.29
CA GLN A 118 27.94 -20.88 1.17
C GLN A 118 29.29 -21.16 1.87
N VAL A 119 29.21 -21.48 3.16
CA VAL A 119 30.34 -21.87 4.00
C VAL A 119 30.16 -23.29 4.53
N GLY A 120 31.28 -23.95 4.89
CA GLY A 120 31.26 -25.27 5.50
C GLY A 120 31.40 -25.18 7.02
N ILE A 121 30.33 -25.42 7.77
CA ILE A 121 30.37 -25.38 9.24
C ILE A 121 30.82 -26.74 9.78
N PRO A 122 31.92 -26.83 10.54
CA PRO A 122 32.31 -28.08 11.20
C PRO A 122 31.28 -28.44 12.28
N THR A 123 30.54 -29.53 12.10
CA THR A 123 29.53 -29.99 13.06
C THR A 123 29.91 -31.34 13.64
N LYS A 124 29.90 -31.46 14.98
CA LYS A 124 30.07 -32.75 15.67
C LYS A 124 28.78 -33.56 15.55
N ILE A 125 28.85 -34.71 14.90
CA ILE A 125 27.70 -35.62 14.73
C ILE A 125 27.90 -36.85 15.60
N ARG A 126 26.93 -37.10 16.48
CA ARG A 126 26.85 -38.31 17.31
C ARG A 126 25.88 -39.30 16.68
N ARG A 127 26.37 -40.48 16.29
CA ARG A 127 25.55 -41.55 15.69
C ARG A 127 25.58 -42.79 16.58
N THR A 128 24.40 -43.30 16.94
CA THR A 128 24.27 -44.58 17.68
C THR A 128 23.93 -45.68 16.69
N SER A 129 24.76 -46.72 16.63
CA SER A 129 24.51 -47.91 15.81
C SER A 129 23.33 -48.72 16.36
N ARG A 130 22.77 -49.61 15.52
CA ARG A 130 21.71 -50.58 15.93
C ARG A 130 22.11 -51.49 17.10
N ARG A 131 23.41 -51.62 17.41
CA ARG A 131 23.96 -52.39 18.55
C ARG A 131 24.33 -51.50 19.75
N GLY A 132 23.90 -50.25 19.79
CA GLY A 132 24.13 -49.32 20.90
C GLY A 132 25.51 -48.63 20.91
N LYS A 133 26.44 -49.00 20.02
CA LYS A 133 27.74 -48.31 19.90
C LYS A 133 27.54 -46.87 19.42
N VAL A 134 27.99 -45.90 20.20
CA VAL A 134 28.01 -44.47 19.86
C VAL A 134 29.33 -44.13 19.18
N THR A 135 29.26 -43.50 18.01
CA THR A 135 30.41 -42.93 17.30
C THR A 135 30.23 -41.43 17.13
N GLU A 136 31.27 -40.65 17.44
CA GLU A 136 31.31 -39.20 17.25
C GLU A 136 32.36 -38.85 16.20
N TYR A 137 31.99 -38.06 15.21
CA TYR A 137 32.91 -37.56 14.17
C TYR A 137 32.51 -36.14 13.77
N THR A 138 33.47 -35.37 13.25
CA THR A 138 33.21 -34.02 12.73
C THR A 138 32.91 -34.10 11.25
N HIS A 139 31.79 -33.53 10.83
CA HIS A 139 31.38 -33.46 9.43
C HIS A 139 31.14 -32.00 9.06
N THR A 140 31.72 -31.57 7.95
CA THR A 140 31.49 -30.22 7.42
C THR A 140 30.12 -30.16 6.75
N VAL A 141 29.21 -29.37 7.32
CA VAL A 141 27.85 -29.20 6.81
C VAL A 141 27.78 -27.91 6.00
N PRO A 142 27.32 -27.95 4.72
CA PRO A 142 27.13 -26.73 3.94
C PRO A 142 26.05 -25.85 4.57
N TYR A 143 26.35 -24.57 4.69
CA TYR A 143 25.48 -23.56 5.29
C TYR A 143 25.48 -22.28 4.47
N THR A 144 24.29 -21.81 4.11
CA THR A 144 24.08 -20.54 3.42
C THR A 144 23.31 -19.63 4.38
N PRO A 145 23.91 -18.53 4.86
CA PRO A 145 23.19 -17.56 5.68
C PRO A 145 22.05 -16.87 4.94
N ASP A 146 21.16 -16.20 5.66
CA ASP A 146 20.03 -15.48 5.06
C ASP A 146 20.48 -14.09 4.56
N ILE A 147 21.14 -13.30 5.41
CA ILE A 147 21.56 -11.93 5.10
C ILE A 147 23.01 -11.70 5.56
N PHE A 148 23.81 -11.06 4.72
CA PHE A 148 25.09 -10.45 5.09
C PHE A 148 24.92 -8.93 5.12
N ARG A 149 25.38 -8.24 6.18
CA ARG A 149 25.13 -6.82 6.42
C ARG A 149 26.43 -6.11 6.79
N LEU A 150 26.68 -4.96 6.18
CA LEU A 150 27.83 -4.10 6.47
C LEU A 150 27.36 -2.81 7.13
N THR A 151 27.97 -2.49 8.27
CA THR A 151 27.69 -1.27 9.05
C THR A 151 29.01 -0.64 9.49
N PRO A 152 29.05 0.64 9.90
CA PRO A 152 30.25 1.25 10.51
C PRO A 152 30.77 0.50 11.74
N HIS A 153 29.92 -0.29 12.42
CA HIS A 153 30.26 -1.01 13.64
C HIS A 153 30.80 -2.42 13.39
N GLY A 154 30.82 -2.89 12.14
CA GLY A 154 31.34 -4.21 11.79
C GLY A 154 30.53 -4.92 10.70
N PRO A 155 31.04 -6.09 10.24
CA PRO A 155 30.34 -7.00 9.37
C PRO A 155 29.48 -8.00 10.17
N PHE A 156 28.26 -8.22 9.71
CA PHE A 156 27.26 -9.08 10.35
C PHE A 156 26.73 -10.14 9.38
N VAL A 157 26.59 -11.37 9.87
CA VAL A 157 25.86 -12.45 9.20
C VAL A 157 24.63 -12.75 10.03
N GLU A 158 23.46 -12.61 9.42
CA GLU A 158 22.18 -12.77 10.09
C GLU A 158 21.42 -13.99 9.55
N GLU A 159 20.88 -14.77 10.48
CA GLU A 159 19.93 -15.86 10.21
C GLU A 159 18.59 -15.51 10.84
N TRP A 160 17.54 -15.50 10.03
CA TRP A 160 16.21 -15.07 10.43
C TRP A 160 15.25 -16.25 10.48
N LYS A 161 14.53 -16.41 11.60
CA LYS A 161 13.53 -17.48 11.77
C LYS A 161 12.26 -17.00 12.46
N ASN A 162 11.13 -17.67 12.19
CA ASN A 162 9.93 -17.46 12.99
C ASN A 162 10.18 -17.88 14.45
N GLU A 163 9.71 -17.09 15.41
CA GLU A 163 9.87 -17.38 16.86
C GLU A 163 9.39 -18.80 17.20
N GLU A 164 8.21 -19.19 16.72
CA GLU A 164 7.64 -20.53 16.96
C GLU A 164 8.55 -21.65 16.44
N LYS A 165 9.21 -21.42 15.28
CA LYS A 165 10.16 -22.39 14.71
C LYS A 165 11.43 -22.47 15.56
N LEU A 166 11.93 -21.35 16.09
CA LEU A 166 13.08 -21.34 16.99
C LEU A 166 12.78 -22.07 18.29
N VAL A 167 11.61 -21.84 18.88
CA VAL A 167 11.15 -22.57 20.08
C VAL A 167 11.08 -24.08 19.80
N ALA A 168 10.57 -24.50 18.64
CA ALA A 168 10.55 -25.90 18.25
C ALA A 168 11.96 -26.49 18.03
N LEU A 169 12.87 -25.71 17.42
CA LEU A 169 14.26 -26.10 17.21
C LEU A 169 15.02 -26.23 18.54
N ALA A 170 14.79 -25.33 19.48
CA ALA A 170 15.39 -25.36 20.81
C ALA A 170 14.95 -26.59 21.60
N LYS A 171 13.67 -26.97 21.51
CA LYS A 171 13.18 -28.23 22.09
C LYS A 171 13.84 -29.47 21.47
N LYS A 172 14.10 -29.44 20.16
CA LYS A 172 14.67 -30.57 19.43
C LYS A 172 16.19 -30.67 19.54
N TYR A 173 16.88 -29.54 19.59
CA TYR A 173 18.34 -29.40 19.60
C TYR A 173 18.78 -28.31 20.59
N PRO A 174 18.60 -28.52 21.90
CA PRO A 174 18.82 -27.49 22.93
C PRO A 174 20.27 -26.98 22.99
N PHE A 175 21.24 -27.83 22.64
CA PHE A 175 22.65 -27.43 22.59
C PHE A 175 23.02 -26.59 21.35
N ARG A 176 22.15 -26.54 20.33
CA ARG A 176 22.37 -25.80 19.08
C ARG A 176 21.53 -24.53 18.99
N PHE A 177 20.35 -24.52 19.59
CA PHE A 177 19.45 -23.38 19.60
C PHE A 177 18.93 -23.19 21.02
N PHE A 178 19.19 -22.05 21.62
CA PHE A 178 18.62 -21.68 22.91
C PHE A 178 18.44 -20.17 22.99
N LYS A 179 17.54 -19.74 23.87
CA LYS A 179 17.27 -18.33 24.15
C LYS A 179 17.82 -18.01 25.53
N SER A 180 18.68 -17.01 25.62
CA SER A 180 19.26 -16.55 26.88
C SER A 180 18.17 -15.94 27.78
N GLU A 181 18.21 -16.27 29.07
CA GLU A 181 17.23 -15.78 30.06
C GLU A 181 17.50 -14.34 30.49
N ASP A 182 18.75 -13.90 30.45
CA ASP A 182 19.18 -12.57 30.91
C ASP A 182 18.80 -11.45 29.92
N ASP A 183 18.87 -11.75 28.62
CA ASP A 183 18.72 -10.75 27.56
C ASP A 183 17.77 -11.16 26.43
N ALA A 184 17.12 -12.32 26.51
CA ALA A 184 16.22 -12.84 25.48
C ALA A 184 16.86 -13.06 24.09
N THR A 185 18.19 -13.10 23.99
CA THR A 185 18.89 -13.31 22.72
C THR A 185 18.89 -14.79 22.32
N TRP A 186 18.66 -15.06 21.03
CA TRP A 186 18.78 -16.41 20.47
C TRP A 186 20.23 -16.70 20.09
N HIS A 187 20.71 -17.89 20.43
CA HIS A 187 22.09 -18.31 20.19
C HIS A 187 22.20 -19.55 19.32
N CYS A 188 23.29 -19.61 18.55
CA CYS A 188 23.72 -20.79 17.79
C CYS A 188 25.26 -20.93 17.85
N PRO A 189 25.80 -21.57 18.90
CA PRO A 189 27.24 -21.53 19.22
C PRO A 189 28.16 -21.98 18.08
N GLU A 190 27.78 -23.04 17.35
CA GLU A 190 28.58 -23.59 16.25
C GLU A 190 28.79 -22.58 15.11
N ARG A 191 27.80 -21.71 14.86
CA ARG A 191 27.86 -20.69 13.81
C ARG A 191 28.55 -19.43 14.31
N GLU A 192 28.26 -19.05 15.55
CA GLU A 192 28.92 -17.94 16.24
C GLU A 192 30.43 -18.14 16.28
N GLU A 193 30.91 -19.33 16.66
CA GLU A 193 32.34 -19.65 16.71
C GLU A 193 33.00 -19.58 15.34
N TYR A 194 32.34 -20.12 14.30
CA TYR A 194 32.85 -20.10 12.93
C TYR A 194 33.01 -18.68 12.37
N PHE A 195 31.96 -17.86 12.44
CA PHE A 195 32.02 -16.50 11.89
C PHE A 195 32.91 -15.58 12.74
N LYS A 196 32.97 -15.79 14.06
CA LYS A 196 33.92 -15.08 14.93
C LYS A 196 35.37 -15.32 14.50
N ALA A 197 35.72 -16.53 14.07
CA ALA A 197 37.06 -16.81 13.54
C ALA A 197 37.36 -16.04 12.24
N LEU A 198 36.33 -15.63 11.49
CA LEU A 198 36.43 -14.76 10.32
C LEU A 198 36.39 -13.27 10.67
N GLY A 199 36.29 -12.90 11.95
CA GLY A 199 36.08 -11.50 12.37
C GLY A 199 34.69 -10.96 12.00
N ILE A 200 33.71 -11.84 11.84
CA ILE A 200 32.33 -11.50 11.45
C ILE A 200 31.38 -11.86 12.58
N THR A 201 30.43 -10.97 12.90
CA THR A 201 29.46 -11.23 13.97
C THR A 201 28.28 -12.02 13.42
N PHE A 202 27.97 -13.18 14.02
CA PHE A 202 26.80 -13.97 13.68
C PHE A 202 25.61 -13.63 14.58
N CYS A 203 24.45 -13.36 13.97
CA CYS A 203 23.22 -13.02 14.68
C CYS A 203 22.11 -14.01 14.33
N LEU A 204 21.67 -14.82 15.29
CA LEU A 204 20.42 -15.58 15.16
C LEU A 204 19.25 -14.69 15.62
N ARG A 205 18.37 -14.34 14.68
CA ARG A 205 17.29 -13.37 14.89
C ARG A 205 15.92 -13.98 14.68
N SER A 206 14.93 -13.41 15.36
CA SER A 206 13.56 -13.92 15.38
C SER A 206 12.56 -12.94 14.79
N SER A 207 11.51 -13.45 14.15
CA SER A 207 10.34 -12.65 13.74
C SER A 207 9.71 -11.83 14.87
N ALA A 208 9.92 -12.20 16.13
CA ALA A 208 9.49 -11.42 17.30
C ALA A 208 10.20 -10.06 17.43
N GLU A 209 11.35 -9.88 16.77
CA GLU A 209 12.09 -8.63 16.75
C GLU A 209 11.53 -7.60 15.77
N HIS A 210 10.66 -8.02 14.83
CA HIS A 210 10.03 -7.12 13.87
C HIS A 210 8.77 -6.48 14.45
N ASN A 211 8.74 -5.15 14.45
CA ASN A 211 7.51 -4.41 14.59
C ASN A 211 6.86 -4.24 13.22
N GLN A 212 5.80 -5.00 12.95
CA GLN A 212 5.07 -4.92 11.68
C GLN A 212 4.54 -3.49 11.44
N ARG A 213 4.13 -2.78 12.50
CA ARG A 213 3.67 -1.39 12.38
C ARG A 213 4.76 -0.47 11.85
N PHE A 214 5.97 -0.63 12.38
CA PHE A 214 7.14 0.12 11.94
C PHE A 214 7.46 -0.14 10.47
N ILE A 215 7.43 -1.39 10.03
CA ILE A 215 7.67 -1.76 8.62
C ILE A 215 6.60 -1.19 7.70
N ASP A 216 5.32 -1.29 8.10
CA ASP A 216 4.19 -0.73 7.34
C ASP A 216 4.34 0.80 7.20
N ASN A 217 4.75 1.49 8.26
CA ASN A 217 5.00 2.92 8.26
C ASN A 217 6.22 3.32 7.43
N LEU A 218 7.31 2.56 7.49
CA LEU A 218 8.45 2.75 6.59
C LEU A 218 8.01 2.57 5.13
N SER A 219 7.17 1.57 4.83
CA SER A 219 6.60 1.39 3.49
C SER A 219 5.68 2.54 3.09
N HIS A 220 5.00 3.15 4.05
CA HIS A 220 4.20 4.35 3.83
C HIS A 220 5.09 5.55 3.45
N LEU A 221 6.26 5.68 4.08
CA LEU A 221 7.19 6.80 3.90
C LEU A 221 8.23 6.59 2.78
N ARG A 222 8.41 5.36 2.27
CA ARG A 222 9.45 5.00 1.30
C ARG A 222 9.59 6.00 0.14
N ALA A 223 8.47 6.38 -0.46
CA ALA A 223 8.42 7.31 -1.60
C ALA A 223 8.89 8.75 -1.28
N TYR A 224 8.98 9.11 0.01
CA TYR A 224 9.43 10.41 0.52
C TYR A 224 10.84 10.35 1.11
N LEU A 225 11.35 9.14 1.40
CA LEU A 225 12.73 8.94 1.87
C LEU A 225 13.76 9.04 0.73
N ASP A 226 13.31 8.90 -0.51
CA ASP A 226 14.10 9.15 -1.70
C ASP A 226 14.18 10.67 -1.96
N ASN A 227 15.34 11.26 -1.66
CA ASN A 227 15.54 12.71 -1.61
C ASN A 227 15.68 13.37 -2.99
N GLN A 228 15.49 12.62 -4.09
CA GLN A 228 15.63 13.16 -5.45
C GLN A 228 14.51 14.14 -5.84
N MET A 229 13.34 14.06 -5.20
CA MET A 229 12.20 14.95 -5.47
C MET A 229 11.41 15.30 -4.19
N SER A 230 12.05 15.97 -3.23
CA SER A 230 11.34 16.49 -2.05
C SER A 230 10.24 17.48 -2.45
N THR A 231 9.02 17.26 -1.96
CA THR A 231 7.90 18.21 -2.19
C THR A 231 7.90 19.37 -1.19
N LEU A 232 8.63 19.25 -0.08
CA LEU A 232 8.58 20.18 1.03
C LEU A 232 9.38 21.44 0.74
N THR A 233 8.68 22.52 0.40
CA THR A 233 9.28 23.86 0.31
C THR A 233 9.37 24.52 1.69
N GLU A 234 10.28 25.48 1.87
CA GLU A 234 10.39 26.23 3.13
C GLU A 234 9.11 27.04 3.46
N ASP A 235 8.37 27.48 2.44
CA ASP A 235 7.07 28.13 2.61
C ASP A 235 6.01 27.16 3.16
N ALA A 236 5.95 25.93 2.61
CA ALA A 236 5.04 24.88 3.07
C ALA A 236 5.40 24.44 4.50
N TRP A 237 6.71 24.26 4.77
CA TRP A 237 7.21 23.98 6.11
C TRP A 237 6.81 25.07 7.11
N SER A 238 7.01 26.35 6.75
CA SER A 238 6.61 27.48 7.60
C SER A 238 5.10 27.52 7.86
N ALA A 239 4.27 27.04 6.93
CA ALA A 239 2.83 26.91 7.14
C ALA A 239 2.48 25.77 8.13
N ILE A 240 3.14 24.62 8.01
CA ILE A 240 3.00 23.48 8.92
C ILE A 240 3.46 23.87 10.34
N ASP A 241 4.68 24.39 10.47
CA ASP A 241 5.30 24.73 11.75
C ASP A 241 4.46 25.75 12.54
N ARG A 242 3.91 26.78 11.86
CA ARG A 242 3.00 27.76 12.49
C ARG A 242 1.78 27.13 13.17
N ILE A 243 1.31 25.97 12.71
CA ILE A 243 0.16 25.25 13.27
C ILE A 243 0.64 24.37 14.43
N VAL A 244 1.65 23.52 14.20
CA VAL A 244 2.09 22.51 15.17
C VAL A 244 2.76 23.18 16.37
N SER A 245 3.62 24.19 16.16
CA SER A 245 4.32 24.89 17.25
C SER A 245 3.39 25.64 18.21
N LYS A 246 2.16 26.01 17.78
CA LYS A 246 1.15 26.65 18.65
C LYS A 246 0.30 25.67 19.45
N ARG A 247 0.06 24.47 18.92
CA ARG A 247 -0.85 23.47 19.52
C ARG A 247 -0.12 22.37 20.28
N GLY A 248 1.15 22.12 19.96
CA GLY A 248 1.88 20.96 20.45
C GLY A 248 1.43 19.67 19.77
N ALA A 249 1.44 18.57 20.52
CA ALA A 249 0.98 17.27 20.05
C ALA A 249 -0.48 17.33 19.59
N MET A 250 -0.75 16.90 18.35
CA MET A 250 -2.09 16.89 17.75
C MET A 250 -2.27 15.68 16.82
N SER A 251 -3.50 15.31 16.47
CA SER A 251 -3.72 14.25 15.49
C SER A 251 -3.30 14.64 14.06
N MET A 252 -2.81 13.68 13.28
CA MET A 252 -2.45 13.93 11.87
C MET A 252 -3.68 14.35 11.04
N ALA A 253 -4.84 13.76 11.31
CA ALA A 253 -6.11 14.16 10.71
C ALA A 253 -6.44 15.64 10.99
N ALA A 254 -6.20 16.13 12.20
CA ALA A 254 -6.42 17.54 12.54
C ALA A 254 -5.46 18.47 11.78
N LEU A 255 -4.25 18.03 11.45
CA LEU A 255 -3.32 18.80 10.62
C LEU A 255 -3.76 18.78 9.15
N PHE A 256 -4.18 17.63 8.63
CA PHE A 256 -4.68 17.49 7.26
C PHE A 256 -5.93 18.32 6.97
N ALA A 257 -6.74 18.63 7.98
CA ALA A 257 -7.87 19.55 7.84
C ALA A 257 -7.45 20.98 7.40
N PHE A 258 -6.17 21.36 7.55
CA PHE A 258 -5.62 22.63 7.08
C PHE A 258 -4.90 22.53 5.72
N ALA A 259 -4.70 21.31 5.20
CA ALA A 259 -4.03 21.09 3.94
C ALA A 259 -4.81 21.72 2.77
N PHE A 260 -4.08 22.16 1.74
CA PHE A 260 -4.65 22.67 0.52
C PHE A 260 -5.14 21.53 -0.37
N ASP A 261 -6.43 21.55 -0.71
CA ASP A 261 -7.02 20.67 -1.72
C ASP A 261 -6.95 21.36 -3.08
N ASP A 262 -6.14 20.83 -3.99
CA ASP A 262 -5.98 21.34 -5.35
C ASP A 262 -7.10 20.90 -6.31
N ARG A 263 -7.97 19.98 -5.87
CA ARG A 263 -9.03 19.32 -6.65
C ARG A 263 -8.60 18.67 -7.96
N THR A 264 -7.30 18.59 -8.23
CA THR A 264 -6.73 17.95 -9.43
C THR A 264 -7.00 16.45 -9.34
N PRO A 265 -7.51 15.79 -10.39
CA PRO A 265 -7.68 14.34 -10.40
C PRO A 265 -6.37 13.62 -10.03
N TRP A 266 -6.47 12.50 -9.31
CA TRP A 266 -5.30 11.80 -8.78
C TRP A 266 -4.41 11.16 -9.88
N ASN A 267 -4.98 10.96 -11.07
CA ASN A 267 -4.35 10.40 -12.26
C ASN A 267 -3.78 11.46 -13.21
N GLU A 268 -3.87 12.74 -12.85
CA GLU A 268 -3.30 13.85 -13.60
C GLU A 268 -2.06 14.42 -12.88
N PRO A 269 -1.08 14.92 -13.65
CA PRO A 269 0.04 15.65 -13.05
C PRO A 269 -0.49 16.87 -12.28
N LEU A 270 0.21 17.24 -11.20
CA LEU A 270 -0.09 18.49 -10.50
C LEU A 270 0.13 19.67 -11.44
N VAL A 271 -0.96 20.28 -11.91
CA VAL A 271 -0.91 21.44 -12.79
C VAL A 271 -0.67 22.72 -11.98
N LEU A 272 -1.16 22.78 -10.74
CA LEU A 272 -1.11 23.98 -9.90
C LEU A 272 -0.06 23.87 -8.78
N PRO A 273 0.87 24.84 -8.66
CA PRO A 273 1.79 24.89 -7.52
C PRO A 273 1.01 25.11 -6.22
N THR A 274 1.57 24.65 -5.11
CA THR A 274 1.02 24.95 -3.78
C THR A 274 1.06 26.47 -3.56
N PRO A 275 -0.07 27.13 -3.24
CA PRO A 275 -0.08 28.57 -3.00
C PRO A 275 0.84 28.97 -1.82
N PRO A 276 1.43 30.18 -1.82
CA PRO A 276 2.29 30.65 -0.74
C PRO A 276 1.58 30.58 0.62
N GLY A 277 2.31 30.08 1.64
CA GLY A 277 1.77 29.92 2.99
C GLY A 277 0.72 28.81 3.16
N ARG A 278 0.55 27.94 2.16
CA ARG A 278 -0.23 26.69 2.24
C ARG A 278 0.70 25.49 2.13
N PHE A 279 0.19 24.31 2.52
CA PHE A 279 0.88 23.03 2.40
C PHE A 279 -0.10 21.94 1.97
N ARG A 280 0.42 20.83 1.45
CA ARG A 280 -0.33 19.64 1.04
C ARG A 280 -0.06 18.48 2.00
N VAL A 281 -0.83 17.40 1.87
CA VAL A 281 -0.62 16.17 2.64
C VAL A 281 0.76 15.55 2.38
N ASP A 282 1.20 15.54 1.11
CA ASP A 282 2.53 15.07 0.73
C ASP A 282 3.65 15.85 1.46
N ASP A 283 3.49 17.15 1.69
CA ASP A 283 4.48 17.98 2.40
C ASP A 283 4.59 17.59 3.89
N VAL A 284 3.49 17.18 4.51
CA VAL A 284 3.51 16.67 5.89
C VAL A 284 4.23 15.32 5.95
N LEU A 285 3.95 14.42 5.00
CA LEU A 285 4.62 13.12 4.93
C LEU A 285 6.11 13.26 4.63
N GLN A 286 6.48 14.19 3.75
CA GLN A 286 7.87 14.59 3.49
C GLN A 286 8.51 15.17 4.76
N ALA A 287 7.82 16.03 5.51
CA ALA A 287 8.34 16.57 6.78
C ALA A 287 8.56 15.48 7.84
N ILE A 288 7.74 14.43 7.86
CA ILE A 288 7.97 13.25 8.73
C ILE A 288 9.21 12.47 8.24
N ALA A 289 9.34 12.24 6.93
CA ALA A 289 10.50 11.56 6.33
C ALA A 289 11.81 12.32 6.58
N ASP A 290 11.78 13.65 6.47
CA ASP A 290 12.89 14.57 6.73
C ASP A 290 13.16 14.77 8.24
N LYS A 291 12.36 14.14 9.11
CA LYS A 291 12.43 14.27 10.58
C LYS A 291 12.27 15.71 11.09
N ARG A 292 11.54 16.55 10.35
CA ARG A 292 11.08 17.86 10.83
C ARG A 292 9.81 17.74 11.68
N LEU A 293 8.98 16.73 11.40
CA LEU A 293 7.87 16.30 12.25
C LEU A 293 8.14 14.91 12.82
N PHE A 294 7.64 14.68 14.04
CA PHE A 294 7.92 13.46 14.79
C PHE A 294 6.62 12.69 15.05
N VAL A 295 6.65 11.40 14.74
CA VAL A 295 5.56 10.44 14.97
C VAL A 295 6.16 9.16 15.53
N ASP A 296 5.37 8.37 16.24
CA ASP A 296 5.84 7.09 16.75
C ASP A 296 5.61 5.99 15.71
N LEU A 297 6.61 5.80 14.85
CA LEU A 297 6.53 4.81 13.79
C LEU A 297 6.31 3.38 14.31
N ASP A 298 6.59 3.11 15.59
CA ASP A 298 6.36 1.80 16.21
C ASP A 298 4.91 1.57 16.66
N TYR A 299 4.12 2.63 16.85
CA TYR A 299 2.81 2.56 17.47
C TYR A 299 1.70 3.09 16.57
N ASP A 300 1.92 4.25 15.98
CA ASP A 300 0.94 4.98 15.18
C ASP A 300 0.78 4.35 13.80
N ASP A 301 -0.41 4.44 13.21
CA ASP A 301 -0.66 3.92 11.87
C ASP A 301 -0.74 5.05 10.83
N LEU A 302 0.32 5.25 10.04
CA LEU A 302 0.35 6.32 9.04
C LEU A 302 -0.73 6.20 7.95
N SER A 303 -1.34 5.03 7.74
CA SER A 303 -2.48 4.97 6.81
C SER A 303 -3.79 5.49 7.39
N ASP A 304 -3.87 5.60 8.72
CA ASP A 304 -5.04 6.11 9.44
C ASP A 304 -4.64 7.38 10.20
N PRO A 305 -4.77 8.56 9.56
CA PRO A 305 -4.37 9.83 10.14
C PRO A 305 -5.09 10.19 11.44
N SER A 306 -6.26 9.58 11.71
CA SER A 306 -6.99 9.83 12.95
C SER A 306 -6.32 9.20 14.17
N SER A 307 -5.57 8.10 13.95
CA SER A 307 -4.83 7.38 15.00
C SER A 307 -3.46 7.98 15.32
N VAL A 308 -2.88 8.75 14.39
CA VAL A 308 -1.50 9.23 14.48
C VAL A 308 -1.42 10.51 15.28
N VAL A 309 -0.46 10.57 16.22
CA VAL A 309 -0.10 11.81 16.93
C VAL A 309 1.16 12.40 16.32
N ILE A 310 1.06 13.63 15.83
CA ILE A 310 2.18 14.44 15.32
C ILE A 310 2.71 15.33 16.44
N CYS A 311 4.03 15.38 16.56
CA CYS A 311 4.77 16.21 17.49
C CYS A 311 5.74 17.13 16.72
N SER A 312 5.94 18.37 17.19
CA SER A 312 6.91 19.31 16.60
C SER A 312 8.35 19.02 17.03
N SER A 313 8.55 18.27 18.10
CA SER A 313 9.87 17.93 18.62
C SER A 313 9.94 16.49 19.10
N MET A 314 11.18 15.96 19.18
CA MET A 314 11.45 14.63 19.71
C MET A 314 11.05 14.53 21.18
N GLU A 315 11.24 15.60 21.95
CA GLU A 315 10.82 15.71 23.34
C GLU A 315 9.31 15.47 23.49
N GLN A 316 8.49 16.14 22.68
CA GLN A 316 7.04 15.94 22.72
C GLN A 316 6.66 14.49 22.36
N LEU A 317 7.32 13.92 21.34
CA LEU A 317 7.12 12.52 20.99
C LEU A 317 7.45 11.58 22.16
N ASP A 318 8.52 11.86 22.90
CA ASP A 318 8.88 11.09 24.09
C ASP A 318 7.80 11.17 25.18
N ALA A 319 7.26 12.36 25.42
CA ALA A 319 6.17 12.53 26.39
C ALA A 319 4.89 11.79 25.96
N VAL A 320 4.60 11.72 24.66
CA VAL A 320 3.52 10.89 24.09
C VAL A 320 3.82 9.41 24.32
N LYS A 321 5.03 8.96 23.99
CA LYS A 321 5.50 7.57 24.22
C LYS A 321 5.40 7.17 25.69
N TRP A 322 5.64 8.08 26.63
CA TRP A 322 5.54 7.76 28.06
C TRP A 322 4.11 7.43 28.53
N ARG A 323 3.11 7.94 27.80
CA ARG A 323 1.69 7.69 28.06
C ARG A 323 1.17 6.47 27.31
N ARG A 324 1.94 5.96 26.33
CA ARG A 324 1.57 4.81 25.52
C ARG A 324 2.00 3.51 26.18
N PRO A 325 1.23 2.44 25.98
CA PRO A 325 1.72 1.12 26.31
C PRO A 325 2.91 0.79 25.38
N PRO A 326 3.95 0.13 25.89
CA PRO A 326 5.16 -0.18 25.13
C PRO A 326 4.87 -1.03 23.88
N PRO A 327 5.58 -0.80 22.75
CA PRO A 327 5.40 -1.57 21.52
C PRO A 327 5.68 -3.07 21.79
N HIS A 328 4.91 -3.95 21.13
CA HIS A 328 4.86 -5.41 21.38
C HIS A 328 4.24 -5.88 22.70
N THR A 329 3.68 -4.98 23.52
CA THR A 329 2.59 -5.44 24.38
C THR A 329 1.43 -5.81 23.47
N VAL A 330 1.13 -7.11 23.38
CA VAL A 330 -0.24 -7.53 23.11
C VAL A 330 -1.04 -6.85 24.22
N SER A 331 -1.87 -5.87 23.87
CA SER A 331 -2.56 -5.05 24.85
C SER A 331 -3.28 -5.96 25.84
N THR A 332 -2.88 -5.93 27.09
CA THR A 332 -3.57 -6.66 28.16
C THR A 332 -4.04 -5.73 29.27
N HIS A 333 -3.88 -4.42 29.08
CA HIS A 333 -4.61 -3.41 29.85
C HIS A 333 -5.38 -2.49 28.90
N PHE A 334 -6.54 -2.95 28.45
CA PHE A 334 -7.59 -2.03 28.08
C PHE A 334 -8.47 -1.89 29.32
N VAL A 335 -8.42 -0.73 29.99
CA VAL A 335 -9.51 -0.37 30.90
C VAL A 335 -10.69 -0.04 30.01
N MET A 336 -11.46 -1.06 29.68
CA MET A 336 -12.66 -0.91 28.89
C MET A 336 -13.83 -0.88 29.85
N THR A 337 -14.44 0.29 29.97
CA THR A 337 -15.65 0.45 30.76
C THR A 337 -16.80 -0.10 29.92
N VAL A 338 -17.25 -1.30 30.25
CA VAL A 338 -18.51 -1.83 29.71
C VAL A 338 -19.61 -1.30 30.62
N ASP A 339 -20.48 -0.48 30.04
CA ASP A 339 -21.66 0.11 30.68
C ASP A 339 -22.95 -0.39 30.00
N VAL A 340 -24.09 -0.19 30.67
CA VAL A 340 -25.40 -0.43 30.05
C VAL A 340 -25.56 0.48 28.83
N GLY A 341 -25.95 -0.09 27.69
CA GLY A 341 -26.00 0.58 26.39
C GLY A 341 -24.75 0.36 25.53
N THR A 342 -23.75 -0.38 26.01
CA THR A 342 -22.59 -0.74 25.19
C THR A 342 -23.02 -1.71 24.09
N GLU A 343 -22.79 -1.33 22.84
CA GLU A 343 -23.04 -2.17 21.68
C GLU A 343 -21.82 -3.06 21.39
N PHE A 344 -22.02 -4.27 20.87
CA PHE A 344 -20.97 -5.22 20.52
C PHE A 344 -21.43 -6.26 19.50
N MET A 345 -20.50 -6.93 18.83
CA MET A 345 -20.77 -7.99 17.86
C MET A 345 -19.99 -9.26 18.19
N PHE A 346 -20.55 -10.43 17.85
CA PHE A 346 -19.81 -11.68 17.87
C PHE A 346 -19.10 -11.92 16.53
N ARG A 347 -17.88 -12.43 16.59
CA ARG A 347 -17.05 -12.75 15.44
C ARG A 347 -17.76 -13.73 14.49
N GLY A 348 -17.86 -13.35 13.23
CA GLY A 348 -18.53 -14.14 12.19
C GLY A 348 -20.05 -14.04 12.17
N LYS A 349 -20.65 -13.21 13.03
CA LYS A 349 -22.06 -12.85 12.99
C LYS A 349 -22.23 -11.38 12.60
N PRO A 350 -23.19 -11.05 11.72
CA PRO A 350 -23.47 -9.67 11.33
C PRO A 350 -24.33 -8.91 12.36
N ASP A 351 -24.94 -9.62 13.31
CA ASP A 351 -25.90 -9.05 14.25
C ASP A 351 -25.22 -8.21 15.34
N VAL A 352 -25.79 -7.05 15.65
CA VAL A 352 -25.35 -6.14 16.70
C VAL A 352 -26.09 -6.44 17.99
N TYR A 353 -25.36 -6.58 19.08
CA TYR A 353 -25.89 -6.83 20.41
C TYR A 353 -25.66 -5.62 21.32
N ILE A 354 -26.56 -5.39 22.28
CA ILE A 354 -26.49 -4.27 23.22
C ILE A 354 -26.55 -4.82 24.64
N VAL A 355 -25.62 -4.39 25.50
CA VAL A 355 -25.66 -4.68 26.94
C VAL A 355 -26.84 -3.94 27.57
N THR A 356 -27.86 -4.66 28.03
CA THR A 356 -29.08 -4.06 28.60
C THR A 356 -29.02 -3.89 30.11
N ALA A 357 -28.29 -4.77 30.81
CA ALA A 357 -28.10 -4.72 32.26
C ALA A 357 -26.88 -5.54 32.68
N MET A 358 -26.32 -5.22 33.85
CA MET A 358 -25.17 -5.94 34.42
C MET A 358 -25.39 -6.25 35.90
N PRO A 359 -26.27 -7.22 36.24
CA PRO A 359 -26.38 -7.74 37.59
C PRO A 359 -25.09 -8.45 38.01
N ALA A 360 -24.80 -8.51 39.32
CA ALA A 360 -23.53 -9.02 39.82
C ALA A 360 -23.14 -10.39 39.22
N GLY A 361 -21.98 -10.48 38.56
CA GLY A 361 -21.46 -11.71 37.96
C GLY A 361 -22.07 -12.12 36.61
N LYS A 362 -22.98 -11.32 36.03
CA LYS A 362 -23.64 -11.59 34.75
C LYS A 362 -23.76 -10.35 33.87
N VAL A 363 -23.75 -10.56 32.56
CA VAL A 363 -24.02 -9.54 31.54
C VAL A 363 -25.30 -9.95 30.81
N LEU A 364 -26.33 -9.11 30.89
CA LEU A 364 -27.56 -9.25 30.11
C LEU A 364 -27.40 -8.45 28.82
N TYR A 365 -27.64 -9.08 27.68
CA TYR A 365 -27.54 -8.45 26.37
C TYR A 365 -28.71 -8.87 25.48
N ARG A 366 -28.93 -8.14 24.41
CA ARG A 366 -29.94 -8.48 23.39
C ARG A 366 -29.42 -8.12 22.01
N ASP A 367 -29.92 -8.81 20.99
CA ASP A 367 -29.79 -8.34 19.62
C ASP A 367 -30.55 -7.01 19.45
N SER A 368 -29.95 -6.07 18.72
CA SER A 368 -30.49 -4.75 18.40
C SER A 368 -31.84 -4.80 17.67
N GLU A 369 -32.10 -5.86 16.89
CA GLU A 369 -33.37 -6.06 16.17
C GLU A 369 -34.36 -6.93 16.95
N SER A 370 -33.91 -7.63 17.99
CA SER A 370 -34.72 -8.55 18.79
C SER A 370 -35.14 -7.95 20.13
N ARG A 371 -36.31 -8.37 20.62
CA ARG A 371 -36.77 -8.07 22.00
C ARG A 371 -36.42 -9.15 23.00
N VAL A 372 -35.74 -10.21 22.58
CA VAL A 372 -35.35 -11.33 23.45
C VAL A 372 -34.02 -11.01 24.14
N PHE A 373 -34.00 -11.16 25.46
CA PHE A 373 -32.81 -10.95 26.28
C PHE A 373 -32.07 -12.27 26.51
N GLU A 374 -30.76 -12.26 26.36
CA GLU A 374 -29.86 -13.35 26.66
C GLU A 374 -28.96 -12.97 27.85
N GLU A 375 -28.52 -13.98 28.62
CA GLU A 375 -27.60 -13.79 29.74
C GLU A 375 -26.30 -14.55 29.55
N MET A 376 -25.19 -13.96 30.01
CA MET A 376 -23.87 -14.59 30.01
C MET A 376 -23.15 -14.33 31.33
N PRO A 377 -22.40 -15.31 31.87
CA PRO A 377 -21.51 -15.06 33.00
C PRO A 377 -20.46 -13.99 32.66
N GLU A 378 -20.20 -13.09 33.61
CA GLU A 378 -19.23 -12.01 33.49
C GLU A 378 -17.84 -12.52 33.05
N LEU A 379 -17.37 -13.60 33.66
CA LEU A 379 -16.09 -14.23 33.33
C LEU A 379 -16.03 -14.73 31.88
N ARG A 380 -17.16 -15.23 31.34
CA ARG A 380 -17.24 -15.71 29.97
C ARG A 380 -17.33 -14.55 28.99
N PHE A 381 -18.01 -13.47 29.36
CA PHE A 381 -18.01 -12.23 28.59
C PHE A 381 -16.60 -11.64 28.49
N GLN A 382 -15.82 -11.64 29.59
CA GLN A 382 -14.41 -11.24 29.61
C GLN A 382 -13.53 -12.10 28.68
N GLN A 383 -13.71 -13.43 28.71
CA GLN A 383 -12.97 -14.35 27.85
C GLN A 383 -13.30 -14.12 26.37
N LEU A 384 -14.57 -13.99 26.03
CA LEU A 384 -14.99 -13.74 24.65
C LEU A 384 -14.56 -12.35 24.15
N LEU A 385 -14.44 -11.35 25.03
CA LEU A 385 -13.88 -10.04 24.69
C LEU A 385 -12.44 -10.12 24.14
N GLN A 386 -11.68 -11.16 24.52
CA GLN A 386 -10.30 -11.33 24.06
C GLN A 386 -10.21 -11.89 22.63
N ASP A 387 -11.16 -12.75 22.24
CA ASP A 387 -11.04 -13.56 21.02
C ASP A 387 -12.16 -13.35 19.98
N ASP A 388 -13.39 -13.06 20.43
CA ASP A 388 -14.63 -13.27 19.67
C ASP A 388 -15.70 -12.16 19.82
N ILE A 389 -15.57 -11.20 20.74
CA ILE A 389 -16.50 -10.05 20.89
C ILE A 389 -15.80 -8.74 20.46
N HIS A 390 -16.46 -7.98 19.59
CA HIS A 390 -16.03 -6.65 19.15
C HIS A 390 -16.96 -5.59 19.75
N LEU A 391 -16.45 -4.72 20.62
CA LEU A 391 -17.22 -3.61 21.17
C LEU A 391 -17.36 -2.50 20.13
N LEU A 392 -18.57 -1.97 19.98
CA LEU A 392 -18.96 -0.88 19.09
C LEU A 392 -19.04 0.46 19.84
N SER A 393 -18.77 0.49 21.15
CA SER A 393 -18.62 1.76 21.87
C SER A 393 -17.49 2.57 21.26
N THR A 394 -17.75 3.85 20.99
CA THR A 394 -16.77 4.74 20.38
C THR A 394 -15.59 4.93 21.34
N PRO A 395 -14.38 4.42 21.02
CA PRO A 395 -13.20 4.84 21.76
C PRO A 395 -13.07 6.36 21.59
N LYS A 396 -12.71 7.05 22.68
CA LYS A 396 -12.41 8.49 22.63
C LYS A 396 -11.41 8.74 21.50
N SER A 397 -11.66 9.75 20.68
CA SER A 397 -10.76 10.08 19.57
C SER A 397 -9.36 10.46 20.11
N THR A 398 -8.32 10.28 19.29
CA THR A 398 -6.95 10.68 19.66
C THR A 398 -6.90 12.12 20.14
N GLU A 399 -7.68 13.02 19.52
CA GLU A 399 -7.78 14.42 19.90
C GLU A 399 -8.45 14.61 21.28
N GLU A 400 -9.49 13.83 21.60
CA GLU A 400 -10.13 13.84 22.92
C GLU A 400 -9.21 13.30 24.02
N LEU A 401 -8.37 12.31 23.70
CA LEU A 401 -7.34 11.80 24.60
C LEU A 401 -6.25 12.85 24.85
N LEU A 402 -5.77 13.52 23.80
CA LEU A 402 -4.80 14.61 23.90
C LEU A 402 -5.36 15.81 24.67
N ALA A 403 -6.65 16.16 24.48
CA ALA A 403 -7.29 17.26 25.21
C ALA A 403 -7.40 17.02 26.73
N GLN A 404 -7.43 15.75 27.16
CA GLN A 404 -7.40 15.39 28.59
C GLN A 404 -5.99 15.46 29.18
N CYS A 405 -4.97 15.55 28.34
CA CYS A 405 -3.57 15.59 28.75
C CYS A 405 -3.15 17.04 29.05
N GLU A 406 -2.53 17.27 30.21
CA GLU A 406 -1.85 18.54 30.47
C GLU A 406 -0.75 18.74 29.41
N TYR A 407 -0.73 19.93 28.78
CA TYR A 407 0.31 20.34 27.83
C TYR A 407 1.64 20.46 28.58
N ILE A 408 2.67 19.78 28.09
CA ILE A 408 4.02 19.77 28.68
C ILE A 408 4.97 20.40 27.68
N THR A 409 5.79 21.35 28.12
CA THR A 409 6.82 21.97 27.26
C THR A 409 8.08 21.12 27.16
N ASP A 410 8.82 21.30 26.09
CA ASP A 410 10.09 20.62 25.82
C ASP A 410 11.10 20.80 26.98
N GLU A 411 11.17 22.00 27.57
CA GLU A 411 12.02 22.29 28.73
C GLU A 411 11.65 21.44 29.95
N GLN A 412 10.34 21.23 30.19
CA GLN A 412 9.86 20.39 31.29
C GLN A 412 10.22 18.91 31.07
N ILE A 413 10.14 18.44 29.82
CA ILE A 413 10.47 17.06 29.41
C ILE A 413 11.98 16.82 29.57
N GLN A 414 12.82 17.73 29.08
CA GLN A 414 14.27 17.65 29.25
C GLN A 414 14.67 17.71 30.73
N THR A 415 13.99 18.52 31.53
CA THR A 415 14.22 18.59 32.98
C THR A 415 13.87 17.27 33.67
N ALA A 416 12.78 16.61 33.27
CA ALA A 416 12.43 15.29 33.79
C ALA A 416 13.52 14.25 33.46
N ARG A 417 14.01 14.24 32.21
CA ARG A 417 15.12 13.37 31.75
C ARG A 417 16.40 13.56 32.55
N ARG A 418 16.85 14.80 32.70
CA ARG A 418 18.05 15.13 33.50
C ARG A 418 17.92 14.64 34.94
N ARG A 419 16.74 14.84 35.55
CA ARG A 419 16.44 14.36 36.92
C ARG A 419 16.51 12.84 37.00
N PHE A 420 15.91 12.14 36.04
CA PHE A 420 15.90 10.69 36.00
C PHE A 420 17.32 10.11 35.86
N GLN A 421 18.08 10.61 34.88
CA GLN A 421 19.46 10.18 34.63
C GLN A 421 20.35 10.40 35.86
N LEU A 422 20.26 11.59 36.48
CA LEU A 422 21.03 11.88 37.68
C LEU A 422 20.69 10.92 38.82
N VAL A 423 19.40 10.67 39.09
CA VAL A 423 19.00 9.72 40.14
C VAL A 423 19.51 8.32 39.86
N LYS A 424 19.47 7.85 38.60
CA LYS A 424 20.00 6.55 38.21
C LYS A 424 21.52 6.44 38.31
N GLN A 425 22.25 7.48 37.94
CA GLN A 425 23.70 7.48 38.12
C GLN A 425 24.09 7.47 39.61
N LEU A 426 23.33 8.17 40.46
CA LEU A 426 23.52 8.19 41.91
C LEU A 426 23.21 6.84 42.60
N GLU A 427 22.47 5.93 41.96
CA GLU A 427 22.27 4.56 42.48
C GLU A 427 23.56 3.72 42.40
N HIS A 428 24.46 4.03 41.45
CA HIS A 428 25.68 3.25 41.20
C HIS A 428 26.95 3.97 41.70
N THR A 429 27.00 5.29 41.60
CA THR A 429 28.20 6.09 41.86
C THR A 429 27.84 7.47 42.42
N ALA A 430 28.57 7.93 43.44
CA ALA A 430 28.40 9.29 43.96
C ALA A 430 29.01 10.31 42.97
N ILE A 431 28.18 11.19 42.43
CA ILE A 431 28.59 12.20 41.44
C ILE A 431 28.29 13.61 42.01
N PRO A 432 29.21 14.59 41.88
CA PRO A 432 28.95 15.97 42.26
C PRO A 432 27.75 16.56 41.53
N HIS A 433 26.81 17.17 42.25
CA HIS A 433 25.63 17.82 41.67
C HIS A 433 25.13 19.01 42.53
N PRO A 434 24.41 19.98 41.94
CA PRO A 434 23.98 21.19 42.65
C PRO A 434 22.74 21.03 43.56
N TYR A 435 22.10 19.85 43.56
CA TYR A 435 20.84 19.64 44.28
C TYR A 435 21.04 19.20 45.74
N SER A 436 20.12 19.58 46.63
CA SER A 436 20.15 19.13 48.03
C SER A 436 19.78 17.65 48.17
N ALA A 437 20.27 16.99 49.24
CA ALA A 437 19.91 15.60 49.55
C ALA A 437 18.38 15.39 49.63
N ARG A 438 17.64 16.36 50.19
CA ARG A 438 16.17 16.32 50.29
C ARG A 438 15.49 16.36 48.92
N THR A 439 16.07 17.08 47.96
CA THR A 439 15.57 17.15 46.58
C THR A 439 15.74 15.80 45.87
N ILE A 440 16.91 15.18 46.01
CA ILE A 440 17.19 13.84 45.45
C ILE A 440 16.26 12.79 46.07
N GLN A 441 16.12 12.79 47.41
CA GLN A 441 15.19 11.90 48.12
C GLN A 441 13.75 12.06 47.63
N ARG A 442 13.30 13.30 47.38
CA ARG A 442 11.96 13.57 46.84
C ARG A 442 11.78 12.98 45.43
N TRP A 443 12.78 13.09 44.56
CA TRP A 443 12.73 12.49 43.23
C TRP A 443 12.76 10.96 43.28
N GLN A 444 13.61 10.38 44.13
CA GLN A 444 13.63 8.93 44.39
C GLN A 444 12.27 8.43 44.91
N GLN A 445 11.60 9.19 45.78
CA GLN A 445 10.26 8.83 46.27
C GLN A 445 9.23 8.87 45.14
N LYS A 446 9.27 9.87 44.27
CA LYS A 446 8.38 9.96 43.10
C LYS A 446 8.58 8.80 42.13
N ILE A 447 9.83 8.43 41.85
CA ILE A 447 10.17 7.27 41.02
C ILE A 447 9.60 5.99 41.66
N ARG A 448 9.85 5.78 42.96
CA ARG A 448 9.31 4.62 43.69
C ARG A 448 7.79 4.56 43.64
N SER A 449 7.09 5.69 43.84
CA SER A 449 5.62 5.75 43.79
C SER A 449 5.04 5.50 42.40
N ALA A 450 5.82 5.67 41.33
CA ALA A 450 5.39 5.44 39.95
C ALA A 450 5.52 3.96 39.51
N GLY A 451 6.02 3.08 40.38
CA GLY A 451 6.24 1.66 40.08
C GLY A 451 7.48 1.41 39.21
N GLU A 452 7.57 0.23 38.59
CA GLU A 452 8.74 -0.20 37.80
C GLU A 452 8.76 0.37 36.36
N SER A 453 7.64 0.95 35.91
CA SER A 453 7.54 1.50 34.55
C SER A 453 8.40 2.76 34.40
N ARG A 454 9.52 2.64 33.67
CA ARG A 454 10.40 3.76 33.33
C ARG A 454 9.66 4.95 32.70
N PRO A 455 8.70 4.75 31.76
CA PRO A 455 7.78 5.80 31.31
C PRO A 455 7.07 6.58 32.42
N LEU A 456 6.43 5.87 33.37
CA LEU A 456 5.68 6.49 34.47
C LEU A 456 6.62 7.19 35.45
N GLN A 457 7.79 6.62 35.71
CA GLN A 457 8.84 7.25 36.52
C GLN A 457 9.28 8.58 35.91
N MET A 458 9.46 8.63 34.59
CA MET A 458 9.83 9.86 33.87
C MET A 458 8.72 10.91 33.95
N LEU A 459 7.46 10.52 33.71
CA LEU A 459 6.28 11.38 33.81
C LEU A 459 6.15 12.00 35.23
N ALA A 460 6.44 11.23 36.28
CA ALA A 460 6.38 11.69 37.66
C ALA A 460 7.41 12.79 38.00
N LEU A 461 8.53 12.83 37.29
CA LEU A 461 9.62 13.80 37.49
C LEU A 461 9.43 15.12 36.75
N ILE A 462 8.40 15.23 35.91
CA ILE A 462 8.05 16.48 35.23
C ILE A 462 7.87 17.61 36.26
N PRO A 463 8.59 18.73 36.11
CA PRO A 463 8.37 19.90 36.96
C PRO A 463 6.98 20.46 36.71
N ARG A 464 6.07 20.20 37.66
CA ARG A 464 4.88 21.02 37.82
C ARG A 464 5.32 22.40 38.30
N ARG A 465 4.69 23.47 37.80
CA ARG A 465 5.00 24.84 38.22
C ARG A 465 4.99 24.92 39.76
N PRO A 466 6.03 25.47 40.41
CA PRO A 466 5.94 25.84 41.82
C PRO A 466 5.02 27.06 41.90
N GLY A 467 3.89 26.94 42.58
CA GLY A 467 3.06 28.10 42.90
C GLY A 467 1.86 28.28 41.97
N GLY A 468 0.76 27.70 42.42
CA GLY A 468 -0.58 28.03 42.01
C GLY A 468 -1.52 27.19 42.84
N ARG A 469 -1.66 27.54 44.14
CA ARG A 469 -2.98 27.36 44.73
C ARG A 469 -3.87 28.21 43.83
N GLY A 470 -4.52 27.60 42.84
CA GLY A 470 -5.63 28.25 42.16
C GLY A 470 -6.57 28.78 43.24
N PRO A 471 -7.37 29.83 42.96
CA PRO A 471 -8.28 30.38 43.97
C PRO A 471 -9.02 29.20 44.59
N GLN A 472 -8.84 29.00 45.90
CA GLN A 472 -9.55 27.99 46.67
C GLN A 472 -11.01 28.42 46.64
N ILE A 473 -11.71 27.96 45.61
CA ILE A 473 -13.15 27.94 45.61
C ILE A 473 -13.49 26.82 46.60
N LEU A 474 -14.16 27.17 47.69
CA LEU A 474 -14.65 26.20 48.66
C LEU A 474 -15.48 25.13 47.93
N ASP A 475 -15.35 23.87 48.34
CA ASP A 475 -16.13 22.77 47.74
C ASP A 475 -17.64 23.03 47.82
N GLU A 476 -18.09 23.77 48.84
CA GLU A 476 -19.47 24.27 48.96
C GLU A 476 -19.88 25.17 47.79
N VAL A 477 -18.99 26.05 47.32
CA VAL A 477 -19.25 26.91 46.16
C VAL A 477 -19.31 26.08 44.87
N LEU A 478 -18.47 25.05 44.74
CA LEU A 478 -18.53 24.13 43.59
C LEU A 478 -19.82 23.28 43.60
N ALA A 479 -20.29 22.87 44.78
CA ALA A 479 -21.56 22.17 44.93
C ALA A 479 -22.74 23.05 44.51
N LEU A 480 -22.74 24.34 44.92
CA LEU A 480 -23.76 25.31 44.52
C LEU A 480 -23.72 25.63 43.01
N ILE A 481 -22.54 25.72 42.40
CA ILE A 481 -22.40 25.86 40.94
C ILE A 481 -23.01 24.65 40.21
N ARG A 482 -22.75 23.43 40.72
CA ARG A 482 -23.29 22.20 40.15
C ARG A 482 -24.81 22.14 40.30
N GLU A 483 -25.36 22.49 41.46
CA GLU A 483 -26.80 22.52 41.73
C GLU A 483 -27.53 23.44 40.75
N VAL A 484 -27.03 24.67 40.57
CA VAL A 484 -27.63 25.64 39.63
C VAL A 484 -27.44 25.22 38.17
N ALA A 485 -26.29 24.67 37.80
CA ALA A 485 -26.04 24.23 36.43
C ALA A 485 -26.90 23.03 36.02
N LEU A 486 -27.09 22.06 36.92
CA LEU A 486 -27.99 20.91 36.71
C LEU A 486 -29.46 21.33 36.70
N GLY A 487 -29.88 22.22 37.62
CA GLY A 487 -31.24 22.74 37.65
C GLY A 487 -31.61 23.60 36.42
N ALA A 488 -30.61 24.16 35.74
CA ALA A 488 -30.76 24.91 34.49
C ALA A 488 -30.74 24.02 33.23
N ASN A 489 -30.64 22.68 33.34
CA ASN A 489 -30.77 21.74 32.22
C ASN A 489 -32.24 21.33 32.05
N ASN A 490 -33.08 22.30 31.71
CA ASN A 490 -34.51 22.12 31.48
C ASN A 490 -34.93 22.86 30.18
N PRO A 491 -36.13 22.57 29.62
CA PRO A 491 -36.56 23.13 28.34
C PRO A 491 -36.74 24.66 28.33
N THR A 492 -36.81 25.30 29.51
CA THR A 492 -36.97 26.74 29.67
C THR A 492 -35.67 27.54 29.43
N ASN A 493 -34.53 26.88 29.32
CA ASN A 493 -33.21 27.41 28.93
C ASN A 493 -32.91 28.84 29.47
N PRO A 494 -32.74 29.01 30.80
CA PRO A 494 -32.48 30.32 31.40
C PRO A 494 -31.19 30.93 30.86
N SER A 495 -31.18 32.25 30.63
CA SER A 495 -29.97 32.95 30.17
C SER A 495 -28.84 32.84 31.20
N GLY A 496 -27.58 32.86 30.74
CA GLY A 496 -26.42 32.73 31.62
C GLY A 496 -26.39 33.78 32.75
N ARG A 497 -26.95 34.96 32.52
CA ARG A 497 -27.09 35.98 33.57
C ARG A 497 -28.09 35.56 34.64
N HIS A 498 -29.23 35.00 34.24
CA HIS A 498 -30.25 34.49 35.15
C HIS A 498 -29.76 33.30 35.99
N SER A 499 -28.96 32.40 35.41
CA SER A 499 -28.31 31.31 36.16
C SER A 499 -27.29 31.83 37.17
N TYR A 500 -26.55 32.89 36.83
CA TYR A 500 -25.61 33.51 37.77
C TYR A 500 -26.34 34.21 38.92
N ASP A 501 -27.44 34.93 38.63
CA ASP A 501 -28.25 35.59 39.66
C ASP A 501 -28.88 34.56 40.63
N ALA A 502 -29.35 33.42 40.10
CA ALA A 502 -29.83 32.30 40.92
C ALA A 502 -28.74 31.71 41.81
N PHE A 503 -27.52 31.56 41.29
CA PHE A 503 -26.35 31.13 42.07
C PHE A 503 -25.96 32.13 43.17
N VAL A 504 -25.97 33.44 42.89
CA VAL A 504 -25.69 34.47 43.89
C VAL A 504 -26.75 34.45 45.01
N ARG A 505 -28.02 34.24 44.66
CA ARG A 505 -29.10 34.11 45.65
C ARG A 505 -28.91 32.88 46.53
N LEU A 506 -28.65 31.72 45.94
CA LEU A 506 -28.37 30.48 46.68
C LEU A 506 -27.13 30.58 47.59
N CYS A 507 -26.10 31.29 47.12
CA CYS A 507 -24.92 31.60 47.93
C CYS A 507 -25.28 32.45 49.15
N ARG A 508 -26.15 33.46 49.02
CA ARG A 508 -26.62 34.28 50.16
C ARG A 508 -27.49 33.50 51.13
N GLU A 509 -28.37 32.62 50.64
CA GLU A 509 -29.23 31.79 51.47
C GLU A 509 -28.44 30.79 52.32
N ARG A 510 -27.29 30.31 51.82
CA ARG A 510 -26.41 29.38 52.52
C ARG A 510 -25.21 30.03 53.20
N ASP A 511 -25.20 31.36 53.28
CA ASP A 511 -24.13 32.17 53.87
C ASP A 511 -22.72 31.89 53.31
N VAL A 512 -22.64 31.59 52.01
CA VAL A 512 -21.40 31.33 51.28
C VAL A 512 -21.08 32.51 50.35
N LYS A 513 -19.82 32.96 50.32
CA LYS A 513 -19.42 34.06 49.43
C LYS A 513 -19.42 33.62 47.95
N PRO A 514 -20.17 34.29 47.05
CA PRO A 514 -20.25 33.89 45.64
C PRO A 514 -18.93 34.15 44.90
N CYS A 515 -18.62 33.28 43.93
CA CYS A 515 -17.48 33.47 43.03
C CYS A 515 -17.79 34.45 41.88
N SER A 516 -16.76 34.90 41.14
CA SER A 516 -16.95 35.88 40.06
C SER A 516 -17.79 35.33 38.90
N PRO A 517 -18.47 36.17 38.10
CA PRO A 517 -19.28 35.73 36.95
C PRO A 517 -18.47 34.88 35.95
N ASN A 518 -17.24 35.31 35.64
CA ASN A 518 -16.35 34.57 34.73
C ASN A 518 -16.00 33.18 35.27
N THR A 519 -15.77 33.08 36.58
CA THR A 519 -15.50 31.80 37.26
C THR A 519 -16.71 30.87 37.19
N PHE A 520 -17.91 31.41 37.44
CA PHE A 520 -19.16 30.67 37.33
C PHE A 520 -19.40 30.16 35.90
N TYR A 521 -19.20 30.99 34.87
CA TYR A 521 -19.42 30.59 33.47
C TYR A 521 -18.47 29.50 32.99
N GLN A 522 -17.19 29.59 33.35
CA GLN A 522 -16.21 28.56 33.01
C GLN A 522 -16.52 27.21 33.67
N ARG A 523 -16.95 27.21 34.93
CA ARG A 523 -17.20 25.98 35.70
C ARG A 523 -18.56 25.36 35.39
N SER A 524 -19.59 26.17 35.19
CA SER A 524 -20.93 25.69 34.80
C SER A 524 -20.96 25.07 33.39
N ALA A 525 -20.03 25.44 32.50
CA ALA A 525 -19.94 24.89 31.15
C ALA A 525 -19.75 23.35 31.14
N VAL A 526 -19.04 22.80 32.13
CA VAL A 526 -18.77 21.36 32.26
C VAL A 526 -20.03 20.56 32.58
N PHE A 527 -21.04 21.20 33.20
CA PHE A 527 -22.28 20.56 33.64
C PHE A 527 -23.47 20.85 32.72
N ARG A 528 -23.25 21.50 31.57
CA ARG A 528 -24.29 21.68 30.56
C ARG A 528 -24.48 20.40 29.79
N ASP A 529 -25.69 19.87 29.86
CA ASP A 529 -26.09 18.73 29.03
C ASP A 529 -26.86 19.24 27.81
N VAL A 530 -26.28 19.05 26.63
CA VAL A 530 -26.82 19.50 25.34
C VAL A 530 -28.04 18.67 24.95
N ARG A 531 -28.11 17.39 25.37
CA ARG A 531 -29.22 16.48 25.02
C ARG A 531 -30.53 16.89 25.68
N THR A 532 -30.48 17.30 26.96
CA THR A 532 -31.67 17.72 27.71
C THR A 532 -32.18 19.12 27.34
N ARG A 533 -31.36 19.94 26.67
CA ARG A 533 -31.68 21.35 26.34
C ARG A 533 -32.27 21.57 24.94
N GLU A 534 -31.99 20.70 23.97
CA GLU A 534 -32.35 20.96 22.55
C GLU A 534 -33.21 19.86 21.89
N GLY A 535 -33.55 18.79 22.62
CA GLY A 535 -34.44 17.72 22.15
C GLY A 535 -33.83 16.76 21.11
N ASP A 536 -34.48 15.62 20.92
CA ASP A 536 -34.00 14.38 20.28
C ASP A 536 -33.61 14.46 18.78
N ARG A 537 -33.55 15.63 18.16
CA ARG A 537 -33.42 15.76 16.69
C ARG A 537 -32.13 16.37 16.17
N ARG A 538 -31.06 16.40 16.97
CA ARG A 538 -29.69 16.76 16.52
C ARG A 538 -28.58 15.84 17.07
N ALA A 539 -28.84 14.54 17.09
CA ALA A 539 -27.82 13.52 17.36
C ALA A 539 -27.59 12.59 16.15
N TYR A 540 -27.53 13.15 14.93
CA TYR A 540 -27.40 12.36 13.69
C TYR A 540 -26.18 12.69 12.81
N ASN A 541 -25.13 13.27 13.38
CA ASN A 541 -23.86 13.42 12.68
C ASN A 541 -22.73 13.08 13.64
N LYS A 542 -22.37 11.79 13.72
CA LYS A 542 -21.07 11.25 14.14
C LYS A 542 -21.18 9.72 14.21
N GLU A 543 -21.22 9.08 13.06
CA GLU A 543 -20.77 7.70 12.95
C GLU A 543 -19.28 7.75 12.57
N PRO A 544 -18.37 7.25 13.42
CA PRO A 544 -17.07 6.82 12.92
C PRO A 544 -17.22 5.44 12.28
N ALA A 545 -16.68 5.31 11.08
CA ALA A 545 -16.53 4.05 10.38
C ALA A 545 -15.80 3.04 11.27
N VAL A 546 -16.49 1.99 11.68
CA VAL A 546 -15.88 0.84 12.36
C VAL A 546 -15.95 -0.32 11.40
N TRP A 547 -14.83 -0.69 10.76
CA TRP A 547 -14.65 -2.05 10.26
C TRP A 547 -13.16 -2.44 10.10
N TYR A 548 -12.81 -3.48 10.86
CA TYR A 548 -11.64 -4.38 10.86
C TYR A 548 -10.23 -3.82 11.10
N LEU A 549 -9.56 -4.32 12.14
CA LEU A 549 -8.20 -4.87 12.07
C LEU A 549 -7.84 -5.60 13.39
N ARG A 550 -7.55 -6.91 13.32
CA ARG A 550 -6.50 -7.44 14.20
C ARG A 550 -5.18 -6.85 13.72
N ARG A 551 -4.27 -6.58 14.67
CA ARG A 551 -2.95 -5.94 14.54
C ARG A 551 -1.91 -6.69 13.70
N GLY A 552 -2.29 -7.70 12.90
CA GLY A 552 -1.35 -8.54 12.16
C GLY A 552 -1.67 -8.56 10.67
N ASP A 553 -0.89 -7.84 9.90
CA ASP A 553 -0.88 -7.72 8.45
C ASP A 553 -2.07 -7.01 7.79
N LYS A 554 -1.79 -5.80 7.30
CA LYS A 554 -2.56 -5.20 6.20
C LYS A 554 -2.26 -5.97 4.91
N ILE A 555 -2.90 -7.12 4.76
CA ILE A 555 -2.76 -7.99 3.59
C ILE A 555 -3.09 -7.22 2.29
N HIS A 556 -3.97 -6.21 2.38
CA HIS A 556 -4.45 -5.41 1.25
C HIS A 556 -3.73 -4.07 1.07
N GLY A 557 -2.68 -3.79 1.84
CA GLY A 557 -2.06 -2.47 1.87
C GLY A 557 -2.83 -1.49 2.75
N GLY A 558 -2.52 -0.20 2.62
CA GLY A 558 -3.12 0.83 3.47
C GLY A 558 -3.30 2.16 2.73
N ARG A 559 -3.24 2.14 1.40
CA ARG A 559 -3.41 3.31 0.54
C ARG A 559 -3.54 2.86 -0.92
N PRO A 560 -4.13 3.71 -1.78
CA PRO A 560 -4.15 3.52 -3.23
C PRO A 560 -2.77 3.19 -3.80
N PHE A 561 -2.72 2.27 -4.76
CA PHE A 561 -1.50 1.84 -5.46
C PHE A 561 -0.39 1.30 -4.54
N HIS A 562 -0.67 1.01 -3.27
CA HIS A 562 0.30 0.33 -2.42
C HIS A 562 0.56 -1.08 -2.92
N ARG A 563 -0.53 -1.83 -3.12
CA ARG A 563 -0.50 -3.24 -3.48
C ARG A 563 -1.52 -3.47 -4.58
N ALA A 564 -1.03 -3.79 -5.77
CA ALA A 564 -1.87 -4.22 -6.88
C ALA A 564 -1.73 -5.73 -7.07
N HIS A 565 -2.82 -6.43 -7.31
CA HIS A 565 -2.79 -7.83 -7.72
C HIS A 565 -2.92 -7.91 -9.23
N ILE A 566 -2.08 -8.74 -9.85
CA ILE A 566 -2.21 -9.12 -11.24
C ILE A 566 -2.44 -10.63 -11.33
N ASP A 567 -3.46 -11.02 -12.08
CA ASP A 567 -3.79 -12.42 -12.29
C ASP A 567 -4.47 -12.63 -13.65
N HIS A 568 -4.43 -13.87 -14.12
CA HIS A 568 -4.96 -14.29 -15.40
C HIS A 568 -6.06 -15.33 -15.21
N THR A 569 -7.16 -15.20 -15.94
CA THR A 569 -8.21 -16.22 -15.98
C THR A 569 -8.65 -16.50 -17.41
N LYS A 570 -9.03 -17.75 -17.69
CA LYS A 570 -9.64 -18.11 -18.98
C LYS A 570 -11.15 -17.90 -18.86
N LEU A 571 -11.69 -16.97 -19.64
CA LEU A 571 -13.12 -16.62 -19.52
C LEU A 571 -14.02 -17.79 -19.89
N ASP A 572 -15.14 -17.91 -19.18
CA ASP A 572 -16.19 -18.90 -19.42
C ASP A 572 -17.15 -18.46 -20.54
N ILE A 573 -16.57 -17.95 -21.63
CA ILE A 573 -17.29 -17.53 -22.84
C ILE A 573 -16.54 -17.94 -24.10
N ILE A 574 -17.29 -18.40 -25.09
CA ILE A 574 -16.79 -18.65 -26.44
C ILE A 574 -17.08 -17.40 -27.27
N ILE A 575 -16.05 -16.91 -27.95
CA ILE A 575 -16.17 -15.83 -28.92
C ILE A 575 -16.02 -16.36 -30.34
N LYS A 576 -16.64 -15.68 -31.30
CA LYS A 576 -16.41 -15.91 -32.72
C LYS A 576 -15.21 -15.10 -33.19
N ALA A 577 -14.32 -15.78 -33.89
CA ALA A 577 -13.23 -15.18 -34.62
C ALA A 577 -13.33 -15.61 -36.09
N ARG A 578 -13.57 -14.69 -37.03
CA ARG A 578 -13.45 -14.97 -38.47
C ARG A 578 -12.01 -15.39 -38.79
N GLY A 579 -11.81 -16.27 -39.74
CA GLY A 579 -10.49 -16.54 -40.29
C GLY A 579 -10.60 -17.06 -41.71
N HIS A 580 -9.49 -17.64 -42.19
CA HIS A 580 -9.26 -17.92 -43.60
C HIS A 580 -10.48 -18.42 -44.39
N GLY A 581 -10.78 -17.76 -45.51
CA GLY A 581 -11.86 -18.11 -46.43
C GLY A 581 -13.27 -17.82 -45.89
N GLY A 582 -13.41 -16.94 -44.89
CA GLY A 582 -14.70 -16.60 -44.28
C GLY A 582 -15.18 -17.63 -43.23
N ARG A 583 -14.32 -18.57 -42.80
CA ARG A 583 -14.64 -19.57 -41.78
C ARG A 583 -14.61 -18.96 -40.37
N THR A 584 -15.62 -19.25 -39.56
CA THR A 584 -15.69 -18.77 -38.17
C THR A 584 -15.08 -19.77 -37.19
N TYR A 585 -14.00 -19.38 -36.53
CA TYR A 585 -13.36 -20.07 -35.42
C TYR A 585 -14.02 -19.70 -34.09
N ARG A 586 -13.98 -20.64 -33.15
CA ARG A 586 -14.50 -20.48 -31.79
C ARG A 586 -13.36 -20.68 -30.82
N LEU A 587 -13.12 -19.69 -29.98
CA LEU A 587 -12.07 -19.76 -28.96
C LEU A 587 -12.56 -19.14 -27.65
N ARG A 588 -11.87 -19.50 -26.56
CA ARG A 588 -12.11 -18.90 -25.24
C ARG A 588 -10.95 -17.95 -24.93
N PRO A 589 -11.22 -16.65 -24.75
CA PRO A 589 -10.17 -15.67 -24.48
C PRO A 589 -9.66 -15.77 -23.04
N TRP A 590 -8.45 -15.27 -22.83
CA TRP A 590 -7.83 -15.06 -21.53
C TRP A 590 -7.95 -13.61 -21.13
N LEU A 591 -8.31 -13.37 -19.88
CA LEU A 591 -8.42 -12.05 -19.27
C LEU A 591 -7.33 -11.90 -18.21
N THR A 592 -6.54 -10.85 -18.33
CA THR A 592 -5.58 -10.40 -17.32
C THR A 592 -6.18 -9.18 -16.64
N ILE A 593 -6.22 -9.13 -15.31
CA ILE A 593 -6.70 -7.97 -14.56
C ILE A 593 -5.61 -7.49 -13.62
N VAL A 594 -5.49 -6.16 -13.49
CA VAL A 594 -4.76 -5.50 -12.41
C VAL A 594 -5.78 -4.81 -11.50
N ILE A 595 -5.82 -5.16 -10.22
CA ILE A 595 -6.74 -4.61 -9.22
C ILE A 595 -5.98 -4.04 -8.03
N ASP A 596 -6.39 -2.87 -7.56
CA ASP A 596 -5.87 -2.29 -6.33
C ASP A 596 -6.46 -3.00 -5.10
N ALA A 597 -5.60 -3.48 -4.19
CA ALA A 597 -6.06 -4.26 -3.05
C ALA A 597 -6.81 -3.43 -1.99
N GLU A 598 -6.41 -2.16 -1.81
CA GLU A 598 -6.98 -1.26 -0.80
C GLU A 598 -8.37 -0.78 -1.22
N THR A 599 -8.48 -0.28 -2.45
CA THR A 599 -9.68 0.39 -2.96
C THR A 599 -10.61 -0.53 -3.74
N ARG A 600 -10.14 -1.75 -4.06
CA ARG A 600 -10.83 -2.72 -4.91
C ARG A 600 -11.07 -2.26 -6.33
N ALA A 601 -10.55 -1.10 -6.72
CA ALA A 601 -10.70 -0.58 -8.07
C ALA A 601 -9.94 -1.44 -9.07
N VAL A 602 -10.58 -1.77 -10.18
CA VAL A 602 -9.90 -2.34 -11.35
C VAL A 602 -9.06 -1.23 -11.97
N LEU A 603 -7.75 -1.43 -11.99
CA LEU A 603 -6.78 -0.45 -12.52
C LEU A 603 -6.54 -0.64 -14.01
N ALA A 604 -6.56 -1.90 -14.49
CA ALA A 604 -6.39 -2.23 -15.89
C ALA A 604 -6.88 -3.65 -16.18
N PHE A 605 -7.17 -3.92 -17.44
CA PHE A 605 -7.30 -5.28 -17.93
C PHE A 605 -6.66 -5.44 -19.31
N TYR A 606 -6.28 -6.68 -19.65
CA TYR A 606 -5.83 -7.07 -20.97
C TYR A 606 -6.52 -8.37 -21.39
N LEU A 607 -7.31 -8.29 -22.45
CA LEU A 607 -7.98 -9.44 -23.05
C LEU A 607 -7.08 -10.02 -24.16
N ALA A 608 -6.94 -11.34 -24.21
CA ALA A 608 -6.05 -12.02 -25.15
C ALA A 608 -6.70 -13.27 -25.75
N ALA A 609 -6.46 -13.54 -27.04
CA ALA A 609 -6.82 -14.81 -27.68
C ALA A 609 -5.74 -15.91 -27.51
N HIS A 610 -4.65 -15.62 -26.79
CA HIS A 610 -3.57 -16.54 -26.51
C HIS A 610 -3.44 -16.79 -24.99
N PRO A 611 -2.78 -17.89 -24.57
CA PRO A 611 -2.47 -18.12 -23.17
C PRO A 611 -1.65 -16.99 -22.54
N PRO A 612 -1.68 -16.84 -21.20
CA PRO A 612 -0.89 -15.85 -20.49
C PRO A 612 0.60 -15.96 -20.80
N SER A 613 1.24 -14.80 -20.90
CA SER A 613 2.68 -14.69 -21.18
C SER A 613 3.18 -13.33 -20.69
N THR A 614 4.49 -13.10 -20.75
CA THR A 614 5.10 -11.78 -20.47
C THR A 614 4.43 -10.65 -21.24
N VAL A 615 3.94 -10.91 -22.46
CA VAL A 615 3.15 -9.94 -23.25
C VAL A 615 1.92 -9.50 -22.47
N SER A 616 1.16 -10.45 -21.91
CA SER A 616 -0.07 -10.17 -21.16
C SER A 616 0.22 -9.28 -19.95
N CYS A 617 1.30 -9.56 -19.22
CA CYS A 617 1.73 -8.76 -18.08
C CYS A 617 2.13 -7.34 -18.51
N MET A 618 3.00 -7.21 -19.52
CA MET A 618 3.47 -5.90 -20.02
C MET A 618 2.33 -5.03 -20.56
N MET A 619 1.39 -5.62 -21.30
CA MET A 619 0.25 -4.89 -21.85
C MET A 619 -0.73 -4.45 -20.77
N ALA A 620 -0.95 -5.26 -19.73
CA ALA A 620 -1.75 -4.87 -18.58
C ALA A 620 -1.11 -3.70 -17.81
N MET A 621 0.22 -3.74 -17.60
CA MET A 621 0.96 -2.62 -16.99
C MET A 621 0.92 -1.36 -17.85
N ARG A 622 1.04 -1.52 -19.18
CA ARG A 622 0.93 -0.42 -20.14
C ARG A 622 -0.46 0.24 -20.09
N ALA A 623 -1.52 -0.55 -20.06
CA ALA A 623 -2.90 -0.06 -19.95
C ALA A 623 -3.13 0.68 -18.61
N MET A 624 -2.61 0.15 -17.50
CA MET A 624 -2.70 0.82 -16.19
C MET A 624 -2.02 2.19 -16.21
N VAL A 625 -0.80 2.28 -16.73
CA VAL A 625 -0.10 3.57 -16.83
C VAL A 625 -0.77 4.50 -17.84
N ALA A 626 -1.34 3.99 -18.93
CA ALA A 626 -2.12 4.81 -19.86
C ALA A 626 -3.31 5.49 -19.16
N LEU A 627 -4.05 4.75 -18.32
CA LEU A 627 -5.23 5.21 -17.59
C LEU A 627 -4.92 6.10 -16.37
N HIS A 628 -3.87 5.75 -15.62
CA HIS A 628 -3.60 6.32 -14.30
C HIS A 628 -2.31 7.12 -14.20
N LYS A 629 -1.46 7.09 -15.24
CA LYS A 629 -0.11 7.69 -15.26
C LYS A 629 0.71 7.30 -14.04
N ARG A 630 0.53 6.08 -13.53
CA ARG A 630 1.03 5.65 -12.21
C ARG A 630 1.31 4.16 -12.15
N VAL A 631 2.31 3.80 -11.37
CA VAL A 631 2.69 2.42 -11.04
C VAL A 631 2.47 2.11 -9.55
N PRO A 632 2.20 0.85 -9.17
CA PRO A 632 2.06 0.43 -7.78
C PRO A 632 3.43 0.23 -7.11
N ASP A 633 3.50 0.24 -5.79
CA ASP A 633 4.75 -0.06 -5.07
C ASP A 633 5.03 -1.56 -5.03
N PHE A 634 3.99 -2.35 -4.77
CA PHE A 634 4.04 -3.79 -4.76
C PHE A 634 3.08 -4.35 -5.80
N LEU A 635 3.57 -5.27 -6.62
CA LEU A 635 2.77 -6.03 -7.55
C LEU A 635 2.75 -7.50 -7.12
N VAL A 636 1.59 -7.96 -6.69
CA VAL A 636 1.35 -9.30 -6.18
C VAL A 636 0.85 -10.19 -7.32
N CYS A 637 1.57 -11.28 -7.59
CA CYS A 637 1.27 -12.21 -8.67
C CYS A 637 1.29 -13.66 -8.19
N ASP A 638 0.81 -14.60 -9.01
CA ASP A 638 1.09 -16.02 -8.77
C ASP A 638 2.54 -16.37 -9.18
N ASN A 639 2.95 -17.61 -8.93
CA ASN A 639 4.29 -18.08 -9.30
C ASN A 639 4.35 -18.61 -10.76
N GLY A 640 3.59 -17.97 -11.67
CA GLY A 640 3.56 -18.27 -13.09
C GLY A 640 4.90 -17.98 -13.79
N LYS A 641 5.17 -18.68 -14.90
CA LYS A 641 6.45 -18.54 -15.65
C LYS A 641 6.57 -17.17 -16.32
N GLU A 642 5.45 -16.58 -16.69
CA GLU A 642 5.30 -15.26 -17.30
C GLU A 642 5.87 -14.13 -16.43
N PHE A 643 5.75 -14.25 -15.11
CA PHE A 643 6.23 -13.29 -14.12
C PHE A 643 7.72 -13.44 -13.78
N HIS A 644 8.38 -14.47 -14.32
CA HIS A 644 9.82 -14.74 -14.11
C HIS A 644 10.69 -14.38 -15.33
N SER A 645 10.15 -13.62 -16.28
CA SER A 645 10.90 -13.18 -17.45
C SER A 645 11.83 -11.99 -17.12
N ASN A 646 13.05 -12.01 -17.64
CA ASN A 646 14.01 -10.89 -17.46
C ASN A 646 13.44 -9.55 -17.93
N ALA A 647 12.63 -9.55 -19.00
CA ALA A 647 12.00 -8.32 -19.48
C ALA A 647 11.06 -7.72 -18.41
N PHE A 648 10.26 -8.55 -17.76
CA PHE A 648 9.32 -8.12 -16.73
C PHE A 648 10.02 -7.69 -15.44
N ASP A 649 11.05 -8.42 -15.02
CA ASP A 649 11.91 -8.01 -13.89
C ASP A 649 12.53 -6.63 -14.18
N ASN A 650 13.15 -6.44 -15.35
CA ASN A 650 13.76 -5.16 -15.75
C ASN A 650 12.74 -4.01 -15.80
N PHE A 651 11.52 -4.26 -16.29
CA PHE A 651 10.46 -3.25 -16.28
C PHE A 651 10.08 -2.85 -14.86
N CYS A 652 9.99 -3.82 -13.95
CA CYS A 652 9.69 -3.55 -12.55
C CYS A 652 10.84 -2.78 -11.88
N ASP A 653 12.10 -3.10 -12.19
CA ASP A 653 13.27 -2.37 -11.70
C ASP A 653 13.28 -0.91 -12.11
N LEU A 654 13.10 -0.64 -13.42
CA LEU A 654 13.06 0.73 -13.96
C LEU A 654 11.91 1.59 -13.41
N ASN A 655 10.93 0.96 -12.75
CA ASN A 655 9.77 1.63 -12.18
C ASN A 655 9.67 1.47 -10.65
N ASP A 656 10.72 0.96 -10.00
CA ASP A 656 10.78 0.66 -8.56
C ASP A 656 9.56 -0.12 -8.05
N ILE A 657 9.15 -1.14 -8.81
CA ILE A 657 8.04 -2.04 -8.47
C ILE A 657 8.61 -3.29 -7.81
N THR A 658 8.17 -3.53 -6.58
CA THR A 658 8.51 -4.74 -5.81
C THR A 658 7.56 -5.87 -6.21
N LEU A 659 8.09 -7.01 -6.66
CA LEU A 659 7.29 -8.18 -7.02
C LEU A 659 7.10 -9.09 -5.81
N GLU A 660 5.86 -9.49 -5.54
CA GLU A 660 5.55 -10.49 -4.52
C GLU A 660 4.84 -11.69 -5.16
N PHE A 661 5.41 -12.89 -4.96
CA PHE A 661 4.87 -14.14 -5.47
C PHE A 661 4.09 -14.86 -4.38
N ARG A 662 2.82 -15.15 -4.65
CA ARG A 662 1.95 -15.90 -3.73
C ARG A 662 2.47 -17.33 -3.52
N PRO A 663 2.40 -17.89 -2.30
CA PRO A 663 2.72 -19.29 -2.07
C PRO A 663 1.70 -20.19 -2.79
N ALA A 664 2.14 -21.33 -3.30
CA ALA A 664 1.23 -22.37 -3.73
C ALA A 664 0.37 -22.78 -2.52
N HIS A 665 -0.95 -22.58 -2.56
CA HIS A 665 -1.97 -23.01 -1.57
C HIS A 665 -2.43 -22.03 -0.48
N GLU A 666 -2.06 -20.74 -0.48
CA GLU A 666 -2.66 -19.76 0.45
C GLU A 666 -3.73 -18.88 -0.21
N SER A 667 -5.01 -19.23 -0.02
CA SER A 667 -6.19 -18.53 -0.56
C SER A 667 -6.39 -17.10 -0.02
N ARG A 668 -5.72 -16.74 1.08
CA ARG A 668 -5.88 -15.42 1.72
C ARG A 668 -5.38 -14.27 0.83
N PHE A 669 -4.25 -14.46 0.15
CA PHE A 669 -3.63 -13.46 -0.72
C PHE A 669 -4.34 -13.32 -2.08
N GLY A 670 -5.07 -14.34 -2.54
CA GLY A 670 -5.80 -14.33 -3.83
C GLY A 670 -7.26 -13.87 -3.74
N SER A 671 -7.83 -13.79 -2.54
CA SER A 671 -9.28 -13.61 -2.33
C SER A 671 -9.88 -12.35 -2.97
N VAL A 672 -9.10 -11.30 -3.23
CA VAL A 672 -9.59 -10.06 -3.86
C VAL A 672 -9.84 -10.30 -5.35
N ILE A 673 -8.82 -10.72 -6.08
CA ILE A 673 -8.90 -10.93 -7.53
C ILE A 673 -9.74 -12.16 -7.89
N GLU A 674 -9.68 -13.22 -7.07
CA GLU A 674 -10.53 -14.41 -7.22
C GLU A 674 -12.02 -14.06 -7.07
N ARG A 675 -12.36 -13.21 -6.08
CA ARG A 675 -13.73 -12.72 -5.91
C ARG A 675 -14.16 -11.88 -7.10
N LEU A 676 -13.30 -10.98 -7.59
CA LEU A 676 -13.60 -10.19 -8.78
C LEU A 676 -13.85 -11.07 -10.00
N PHE A 677 -13.05 -12.11 -10.24
CA PHE A 677 -13.31 -13.08 -11.32
C PHE A 677 -14.66 -13.78 -11.14
N GLY A 678 -14.99 -14.20 -9.92
CA GLY A 678 -16.30 -14.75 -9.60
C GLY A 678 -17.45 -13.79 -9.90
N THR A 679 -17.33 -12.53 -9.47
CA THR A 679 -18.29 -11.46 -9.72
C THR A 679 -18.45 -11.17 -11.21
N THR A 680 -17.33 -11.06 -11.94
CA THR A 680 -17.32 -10.85 -13.40
C THR A 680 -18.04 -11.98 -14.11
N ASN A 681 -17.76 -13.23 -13.71
CA ASN A 681 -18.43 -14.39 -14.28
C ASN A 681 -19.94 -14.37 -14.00
N GLN A 682 -20.34 -14.11 -12.76
CA GLN A 682 -21.75 -14.13 -12.35
C GLN A 682 -22.59 -12.99 -12.93
N LEU A 683 -22.07 -11.77 -12.89
CA LEU A 683 -22.83 -10.57 -13.26
C LEU A 683 -22.75 -10.25 -14.75
N LEU A 684 -21.62 -10.50 -15.40
CA LEU A 684 -21.45 -10.21 -16.83
C LEU A 684 -21.48 -11.50 -17.65
N ILE A 685 -20.46 -12.36 -17.50
CA ILE A 685 -20.20 -13.44 -18.46
C ILE A 685 -21.37 -14.44 -18.59
N HIS A 686 -21.99 -14.83 -17.49
CA HIS A 686 -23.11 -15.77 -17.51
C HIS A 686 -24.39 -15.23 -18.15
N GLN A 687 -24.47 -13.91 -18.37
CA GLN A 687 -25.59 -13.27 -19.04
C GLN A 687 -25.36 -13.14 -20.57
N LEU A 688 -24.11 -13.30 -21.02
CA LEU A 688 -23.74 -13.17 -22.42
C LEU A 688 -24.01 -14.45 -23.23
N ALA A 689 -24.30 -14.26 -24.52
CA ALA A 689 -24.44 -15.35 -25.47
C ALA A 689 -23.08 -16.05 -25.70
N GLY A 690 -23.08 -17.39 -25.73
CA GLY A 690 -21.87 -18.19 -25.86
C GLY A 690 -21.17 -18.53 -24.54
N ASN A 691 -21.77 -18.23 -23.38
CA ASN A 691 -21.23 -18.62 -22.09
C ASN A 691 -21.14 -20.15 -21.93
N THR A 692 -20.10 -20.63 -21.26
CA THR A 692 -19.78 -22.06 -21.14
C THR A 692 -20.28 -22.70 -19.84
N LYS A 693 -21.13 -22.02 -19.07
CA LYS A 693 -21.65 -22.54 -17.79
C LYS A 693 -22.32 -23.91 -17.95
N ALA A 694 -23.10 -24.07 -19.02
CA ALA A 694 -23.77 -25.34 -19.33
C ALA A 694 -22.81 -26.48 -19.72
N MET A 695 -21.57 -26.17 -20.15
CA MET A 695 -20.55 -27.18 -20.48
C MET A 695 -19.91 -27.83 -19.26
N GLN A 696 -20.12 -27.30 -18.05
CA GLN A 696 -19.65 -27.95 -16.82
C GLN A 696 -20.45 -29.22 -16.50
N HIS A 697 -21.68 -29.34 -17.02
CA HIS A 697 -22.54 -30.52 -16.90
C HIS A 697 -22.86 -31.11 -18.28
N VAL A 698 -21.83 -31.62 -18.97
CA VAL A 698 -21.92 -32.11 -20.37
C VAL A 698 -23.04 -33.13 -20.59
N ARG A 699 -23.39 -33.93 -19.57
CA ARG A 699 -24.39 -35.01 -19.64
C ARG A 699 -25.85 -34.55 -19.74
N THR A 700 -26.15 -33.28 -19.46
CA THR A 700 -27.52 -32.71 -19.50
C THR A 700 -27.73 -31.70 -20.65
N LEU A 701 -26.72 -31.52 -21.52
CA LEU A 701 -26.79 -30.56 -22.63
C LEU A 701 -27.74 -31.03 -23.74
N THR A 702 -28.80 -30.27 -24.00
CA THR A 702 -29.66 -30.44 -25.17
C THR A 702 -29.13 -29.62 -26.35
N ARG A 703 -29.46 -30.05 -27.58
CA ARG A 703 -28.99 -29.41 -28.83
C ARG A 703 -29.38 -27.92 -28.95
N SER A 704 -30.43 -27.48 -28.26
CA SER A 704 -30.95 -26.10 -28.26
C SER A 704 -30.24 -25.15 -27.27
N VAL A 705 -29.47 -25.69 -26.32
CA VAL A 705 -28.76 -24.95 -25.25
C VAL A 705 -27.24 -25.14 -25.34
N ASP A 706 -26.76 -25.80 -26.40
CA ASP A 706 -25.33 -26.01 -26.68
C ASP A 706 -24.62 -24.66 -26.94
N PRO A 707 -23.67 -24.24 -26.07
CA PRO A 707 -22.97 -22.98 -26.25
C PRO A 707 -22.25 -22.90 -27.59
N MET A 708 -21.77 -24.02 -28.17
CA MET A 708 -21.10 -24.00 -29.48
C MET A 708 -22.02 -23.48 -30.61
N ARG A 709 -23.34 -23.61 -30.44
CA ARG A 709 -24.35 -23.21 -31.45
C ARG A 709 -24.97 -21.84 -31.19
N ALA A 710 -24.57 -21.13 -30.14
CA ALA A 710 -25.02 -19.78 -29.86
C ALA A 710 -24.53 -18.76 -30.91
N ASP A 711 -25.20 -17.61 -30.99
CA ASP A 711 -24.65 -16.44 -31.70
C ASP A 711 -23.58 -15.80 -30.81
N HIS A 712 -22.34 -16.18 -31.05
CA HIS A 712 -21.19 -15.78 -30.24
C HIS A 712 -20.86 -14.31 -30.45
N LEU A 713 -20.38 -13.64 -29.40
CA LEU A 713 -19.82 -12.29 -29.49
C LEU A 713 -18.50 -12.30 -30.26
N SER A 714 -18.22 -11.23 -31.00
CA SER A 714 -16.88 -10.91 -31.46
C SER A 714 -16.01 -10.46 -30.28
N PHE A 715 -14.70 -10.42 -30.49
CA PHE A 715 -13.79 -9.96 -29.45
C PHE A 715 -13.96 -8.47 -29.14
N VAL A 716 -14.17 -7.62 -30.16
CA VAL A 716 -14.34 -6.18 -30.00
C VAL A 716 -15.55 -5.88 -29.11
N GLU A 717 -16.66 -6.56 -29.37
CA GLU A 717 -17.88 -6.46 -28.55
C GLU A 717 -17.62 -6.90 -27.11
N LEU A 718 -16.95 -8.04 -26.90
CA LEU A 718 -16.61 -8.52 -25.55
C LEU A 718 -15.66 -7.55 -24.83
N HIS A 719 -14.68 -6.97 -25.51
CA HIS A 719 -13.76 -6.01 -24.94
C HIS A 719 -14.49 -4.73 -24.52
N GLY A 720 -15.36 -4.19 -25.36
CA GLY A 720 -16.17 -3.00 -25.02
C GLY A 720 -17.10 -3.25 -23.82
N LEU A 721 -17.71 -4.43 -23.75
CA LEU A 721 -18.53 -4.84 -22.60
C LEU A 721 -17.71 -4.93 -21.31
N LEU A 722 -16.52 -5.52 -21.37
CA LEU A 722 -15.63 -5.60 -20.21
C LEU A 722 -15.12 -4.22 -19.77
N ASP A 723 -14.80 -3.33 -20.71
CA ASP A 723 -14.38 -1.96 -20.43
C ASP A 723 -15.46 -1.17 -19.67
N TYR A 724 -16.69 -1.21 -20.20
CA TYR A 724 -17.84 -0.60 -19.56
C TYR A 724 -18.11 -1.21 -18.18
N PHE A 725 -18.13 -2.55 -18.08
CA PHE A 725 -18.36 -3.25 -16.82
C PHE A 725 -17.32 -2.89 -15.75
N PHE A 726 -16.03 -2.90 -16.07
CA PHE A 726 -14.99 -2.65 -15.07
C PHE A 726 -14.90 -1.18 -14.68
N PHE A 727 -14.90 -0.26 -15.64
CA PHE A 727 -14.57 1.14 -15.37
C PHE A 727 -15.79 2.04 -15.17
N VAL A 728 -16.98 1.62 -15.59
CA VAL A 728 -18.23 2.36 -15.38
C VAL A 728 -19.05 1.67 -14.30
N GLU A 729 -19.60 0.48 -14.57
CA GLU A 729 -20.51 -0.18 -13.61
C GLU A 729 -19.80 -0.51 -12.29
N TYR A 730 -18.66 -1.20 -12.34
CA TYR A 730 -17.97 -1.68 -11.15
C TYR A 730 -17.23 -0.57 -10.39
N ASN A 731 -16.36 0.21 -11.06
CA ASN A 731 -15.55 1.22 -10.39
C ASN A 731 -16.31 2.49 -10.00
N ARG A 732 -17.29 2.94 -10.81
CA ARG A 732 -17.91 4.27 -10.64
C ARG A 732 -19.34 4.24 -10.13
N GLU A 733 -20.11 3.22 -10.45
CA GLU A 733 -21.55 3.18 -10.10
C GLU A 733 -21.83 2.26 -8.92
N TRP A 734 -21.10 1.15 -8.80
CA TRP A 734 -21.35 0.16 -7.76
C TRP A 734 -20.66 0.50 -6.43
N ARG A 735 -21.46 0.77 -5.39
CA ARG A 735 -21.00 0.82 -4.01
C ARG A 735 -20.50 -0.54 -3.52
N HIS A 736 -19.22 -0.63 -3.20
CA HIS A 736 -18.60 -1.88 -2.80
C HIS A 736 -18.78 -2.13 -1.28
N PRO A 737 -19.22 -3.33 -0.85
CA PRO A 737 -19.55 -3.61 0.56
C PRO A 737 -18.39 -3.44 1.56
N ALA A 738 -17.15 -3.46 1.08
CA ALA A 738 -15.97 -3.35 1.96
C ALA A 738 -15.73 -1.94 2.50
N HIS A 739 -16.25 -0.89 1.85
CA HIS A 739 -15.99 0.50 2.24
C HIS A 739 -17.21 1.43 2.04
N ASP A 740 -18.36 0.89 1.63
CA ASP A 740 -19.62 1.63 1.41
C ASP A 740 -19.49 2.87 0.49
N HIS A 741 -18.55 2.79 -0.45
CA HIS A 741 -18.27 3.78 -1.48
C HIS A 741 -18.03 3.05 -2.81
N THR A 742 -18.16 3.76 -3.92
CA THR A 742 -17.66 3.20 -5.19
C THR A 742 -16.13 3.14 -5.13
N PRO A 743 -15.49 2.15 -5.80
CA PRO A 743 -14.03 2.05 -5.79
C PRO A 743 -13.30 3.35 -6.16
N ASP A 744 -13.80 4.10 -7.16
CA ASP A 744 -13.20 5.38 -7.57
C ASP A 744 -13.39 6.49 -6.51
N GLU A 745 -14.59 6.60 -5.91
CA GLU A 745 -14.84 7.55 -4.82
C GLU A 745 -13.95 7.27 -3.62
N TYR A 746 -13.82 5.99 -3.25
CA TYR A 746 -12.98 5.59 -2.15
C TYR A 746 -11.51 5.87 -2.44
N MET A 747 -11.02 5.53 -3.64
CA MET A 747 -9.65 5.83 -4.06
C MET A 747 -9.35 7.33 -3.96
N LYS A 748 -10.25 8.19 -4.47
CA LYS A 748 -10.13 9.65 -4.38
C LYS A 748 -10.00 10.11 -2.93
N ASN A 749 -10.92 9.65 -2.06
CA ASN A 749 -10.92 10.00 -0.64
C ASN A 749 -9.63 9.54 0.04
N ARG A 750 -9.12 8.35 -0.31
CA ARG A 750 -7.88 7.83 0.27
C ARG A 750 -6.64 8.58 -0.18
N PHE A 751 -6.54 9.05 -1.43
CA PHE A 751 -5.44 9.92 -1.84
C PHE A 751 -5.39 11.22 -1.03
N MET A 752 -6.55 11.78 -0.69
CA MET A 752 -6.64 13.02 0.11
C MET A 752 -6.12 12.87 1.53
N VAL A 753 -6.06 11.64 2.08
CA VAL A 753 -5.64 11.39 3.47
C VAL A 753 -4.37 10.55 3.57
N THR A 754 -3.84 10.03 2.46
CA THR A 754 -2.61 9.22 2.46
C THR A 754 -1.50 9.79 1.59
N GLY A 755 -1.74 10.90 0.87
CA GLY A 755 -0.77 11.55 0.00
C GLY A 755 -0.71 10.94 -1.41
N ARG A 756 -0.31 11.75 -2.40
CA ARG A 756 -0.27 11.38 -3.81
C ARG A 756 1.03 10.70 -4.25
N ARG A 757 2.16 10.88 -3.58
CA ARG A 757 3.47 10.28 -3.96
C ARG A 757 3.79 10.51 -5.44
N LEU A 758 4.14 11.74 -5.79
CA LEU A 758 4.38 12.14 -7.17
C LEU A 758 5.52 11.34 -7.82
N THR A 759 6.46 10.83 -7.02
CA THR A 759 7.54 9.92 -7.45
C THR A 759 7.03 8.60 -8.03
N ARG A 760 5.76 8.24 -7.83
CA ARG A 760 5.12 7.05 -8.43
C ARG A 760 4.36 7.35 -9.72
N LEU A 761 4.30 8.61 -10.14
CA LEU A 761 3.77 8.98 -11.45
C LEU A 761 4.77 8.54 -12.53
N ARG A 762 4.23 8.04 -13.63
CA ARG A 762 4.99 7.69 -14.84
C ARG A 762 4.27 8.32 -16.04
N PRO A 763 4.90 9.28 -16.74
CA PRO A 763 4.32 9.80 -17.96
C PRO A 763 4.14 8.66 -18.95
N TYR A 764 3.02 8.68 -19.66
CA TYR A 764 2.77 7.70 -20.70
C TYR A 764 3.37 8.20 -22.02
N ASP A 765 4.70 8.22 -22.07
CA ASP A 765 5.52 8.77 -23.16
C ASP A 765 6.29 7.68 -23.91
N GLU A 766 7.09 8.08 -24.91
CA GLU A 766 7.93 7.15 -25.69
C GLU A 766 8.90 6.36 -24.80
N ARG A 767 9.47 7.00 -23.77
CA ARG A 767 10.41 6.35 -22.85
C ARG A 767 9.74 5.23 -22.09
N PHE A 768 8.56 5.46 -21.52
CA PHE A 768 7.79 4.41 -20.85
C PHE A 768 7.36 3.30 -21.83
N MET A 769 6.98 3.66 -23.05
CA MET A 769 6.63 2.67 -24.07
C MET A 769 7.81 1.77 -24.44
N LEU A 770 9.04 2.30 -24.55
CA LEU A 770 10.27 1.53 -24.78
C LEU A 770 10.52 0.47 -23.69
N GLN A 771 10.19 0.79 -22.43
CA GLN A 771 10.34 -0.13 -21.30
C GLN A 771 9.36 -1.32 -21.34
N THR A 772 8.22 -1.14 -22.01
CA THR A 772 7.16 -2.16 -22.12
C THR A 772 7.23 -2.95 -23.44
N LEU A 773 8.23 -2.68 -24.28
CA LEU A 773 8.46 -3.45 -25.51
C LEU A 773 8.99 -4.85 -25.23
N ILE A 774 8.70 -5.77 -26.15
CA ILE A 774 9.03 -7.18 -25.98
C ILE A 774 10.30 -7.51 -26.74
N PRO A 775 11.32 -8.11 -26.09
CA PRO A 775 12.51 -8.59 -26.78
C PRO A 775 12.16 -9.63 -27.84
N VAL A 776 12.84 -9.58 -28.98
CA VAL A 776 12.62 -10.55 -30.05
C VAL A 776 13.09 -11.96 -29.65
N SER A 777 12.48 -12.98 -30.26
CA SER A 777 12.85 -14.39 -30.01
C SER A 777 14.34 -14.68 -30.29
N ARG A 778 14.90 -15.73 -29.66
CA ARG A 778 16.32 -16.13 -29.72
C ARG A 778 17.30 -15.14 -29.05
N GLY A 779 17.05 -14.84 -27.77
CA GLY A 779 18.00 -14.07 -26.95
C GLY A 779 17.97 -12.55 -27.18
N GLY A 780 16.90 -12.01 -27.77
CA GLY A 780 16.67 -10.56 -27.82
C GLY A 780 17.57 -9.77 -28.77
N THR A 781 18.48 -10.41 -29.53
CA THR A 781 19.46 -9.70 -30.37
C THR A 781 19.32 -10.04 -31.85
N ARG A 782 19.70 -9.10 -32.73
CA ARG A 782 19.78 -9.28 -34.19
C ARG A 782 21.07 -8.72 -34.76
N GLU A 783 21.54 -9.31 -35.84
CA GLU A 783 22.68 -8.83 -36.60
C GLU A 783 22.22 -7.69 -37.52
N ILE A 784 23.01 -6.62 -37.59
CA ILE A 784 22.77 -5.52 -38.53
C ILE A 784 23.29 -5.91 -39.91
N ASP A 785 22.41 -5.81 -40.91
CA ASP A 785 22.75 -5.78 -42.32
C ASP A 785 22.84 -4.31 -42.79
N ASN A 786 23.97 -3.93 -43.37
CA ASN A 786 24.24 -2.52 -43.71
C ASN A 786 23.39 -2.00 -44.89
N GLN A 787 22.71 -2.89 -45.63
CA GLN A 787 21.86 -2.53 -46.77
C GLN A 787 20.37 -2.71 -46.46
N MET A 788 20.01 -3.72 -45.68
CA MET A 788 18.62 -4.08 -45.40
C MET A 788 18.18 -3.75 -43.97
N GLY A 789 19.13 -3.46 -43.06
CA GLY A 789 18.88 -3.14 -41.65
C GLY A 789 18.81 -4.39 -40.77
N ILE A 790 17.78 -4.51 -39.93
CA ILE A 790 17.61 -5.65 -39.02
C ILE A 790 16.44 -6.54 -39.45
N GLN A 791 16.59 -7.85 -39.25
CA GLN A 791 15.54 -8.83 -39.58
C GLN A 791 14.81 -9.33 -38.33
N VAL A 792 13.50 -9.14 -38.28
CA VAL A 792 12.62 -9.76 -37.28
C VAL A 792 11.71 -10.77 -37.97
N GLY A 793 11.95 -12.06 -37.69
CA GLY A 793 11.28 -13.12 -38.43
C GLY A 793 11.75 -13.17 -39.89
N ARG A 794 10.89 -12.82 -40.84
CA ARG A 794 11.22 -12.67 -42.27
C ARG A 794 11.05 -11.23 -42.77
N ILE A 795 10.88 -10.28 -41.86
CA ILE A 795 10.55 -8.89 -42.16
C ILE A 795 11.75 -8.01 -41.80
N TRP A 796 12.10 -7.10 -42.70
CA TRP A 796 13.20 -6.17 -42.55
C TRP A 796 12.72 -4.82 -42.04
N TYR A 797 13.53 -4.22 -41.16
CA TYR A 797 13.34 -2.91 -40.57
C TYR A 797 14.60 -2.08 -40.77
N TRP A 798 14.42 -0.85 -41.24
CA TRP A 798 15.51 0.06 -41.59
C TRP A 798 15.58 1.25 -40.64
N ALA A 799 16.79 1.73 -40.39
CA ALA A 799 17.12 2.99 -39.72
C ALA A 799 18.42 3.54 -40.35
N ASP A 800 18.54 4.85 -40.52
CA ASP A 800 19.65 5.47 -41.25
C ASP A 800 21.00 5.28 -40.53
N GLU A 801 20.96 5.10 -39.21
CA GLU A 801 22.09 4.80 -38.33
C GLU A 801 22.78 3.46 -38.66
N PHE A 802 22.14 2.59 -39.44
CA PHE A 802 22.74 1.35 -39.93
C PHE A 802 23.73 1.58 -41.08
N ALA A 803 23.51 2.59 -41.93
CA ALA A 803 24.33 2.84 -43.12
C ALA A 803 25.78 3.20 -42.78
N ALA A 804 26.01 3.85 -41.62
CA ALA A 804 27.33 4.27 -41.17
C ALA A 804 28.18 3.12 -40.57
N ARG A 805 27.61 1.92 -40.36
CA ARG A 805 28.27 0.84 -39.63
C ARG A 805 28.83 -0.19 -40.61
N ARG A 806 30.16 -0.35 -40.66
CA ARG A 806 30.81 -1.33 -41.55
C ARG A 806 30.87 -2.76 -40.98
N ASN A 807 30.59 -2.95 -39.69
CA ASN A 807 30.71 -4.25 -39.02
C ASN A 807 29.34 -4.82 -38.63
N ARG A 808 29.10 -6.10 -38.94
CA ARG A 808 27.92 -6.91 -38.55
C ARG A 808 27.83 -7.10 -37.04
N LYS A 809 27.55 -6.03 -36.31
CA LYS A 809 27.34 -6.07 -34.85
C LYS A 809 25.98 -6.67 -34.55
N LYS A 810 25.92 -7.51 -33.51
CA LYS A 810 24.65 -7.91 -32.89
C LYS A 810 24.19 -6.82 -31.96
N VAL A 811 22.93 -6.40 -32.12
CA VAL A 811 22.28 -5.37 -31.31
C VAL A 811 21.02 -5.94 -30.65
N GLU A 812 20.67 -5.42 -29.47
CA GLU A 812 19.39 -5.76 -28.83
C GLU A 812 18.25 -5.18 -29.66
N VAL A 813 17.20 -5.98 -29.87
CA VAL A 813 16.01 -5.58 -30.63
C VAL A 813 14.75 -5.87 -29.84
N ARG A 814 13.88 -4.87 -29.78
CA ARG A 814 12.56 -4.98 -29.16
C ARG A 814 11.48 -4.63 -30.17
N VAL A 815 10.32 -5.24 -30.04
CA VAL A 815 9.15 -4.98 -30.88
C VAL A 815 8.02 -4.43 -30.07
N ASP A 816 7.27 -3.50 -30.67
CA ASP A 816 6.02 -3.03 -30.10
C ASP A 816 4.92 -4.04 -30.41
N MET A 817 4.24 -4.51 -29.38
CA MET A 817 3.13 -5.42 -29.56
C MET A 817 1.96 -4.76 -30.26
N TRP A 818 1.81 -3.43 -30.19
CA TRP A 818 0.70 -2.70 -30.81
C TRP A 818 1.05 -2.03 -32.15
N ASN A 819 2.32 -1.99 -32.55
CA ASN A 819 2.74 -1.39 -33.81
C ASN A 819 3.74 -2.28 -34.54
N VAL A 820 3.28 -2.96 -35.58
CA VAL A 820 4.11 -3.89 -36.36
C VAL A 820 5.13 -3.21 -37.26
N CYS A 821 4.91 -1.94 -37.63
CA CYS A 821 5.81 -1.21 -38.52
C CYS A 821 7.13 -0.87 -37.87
N VAL A 822 7.16 -0.86 -36.53
CA VAL A 822 8.27 -0.35 -35.76
C VAL A 822 8.91 -1.47 -34.97
N ALA A 823 10.22 -1.55 -35.06
CA ALA A 823 11.08 -2.25 -34.13
C ALA A 823 12.08 -1.25 -33.56
N TYR A 824 12.64 -1.51 -32.40
CA TYR A 824 13.66 -0.65 -31.80
C TYR A 824 14.94 -1.44 -31.64
N ALA A 825 16.06 -0.86 -32.07
CA ALA A 825 17.39 -1.43 -31.92
C ALA A 825 18.21 -0.62 -30.93
N CYS A 826 18.90 -1.27 -30.00
CA CYS A 826 19.82 -0.60 -29.09
C CYS A 826 21.21 -0.50 -29.73
N ILE A 827 21.60 0.73 -30.06
CA ILE A 827 22.78 1.07 -30.82
C ILE A 827 23.64 2.01 -29.95
N ASP A 828 24.84 1.55 -29.57
CA ASP A 828 25.78 2.30 -28.71
C ASP A 828 25.09 2.88 -27.45
N GLY A 829 24.22 2.10 -26.81
CA GLY A 829 23.47 2.47 -25.61
C GLY A 829 22.17 3.25 -25.87
N HIS A 830 21.84 3.57 -27.11
CA HIS A 830 20.66 4.37 -27.47
C HIS A 830 19.64 3.56 -28.28
N TRP A 831 18.35 3.72 -27.97
CA TRP A 831 17.28 3.06 -28.72
C TRP A 831 16.96 3.83 -29.99
N VAL A 832 17.11 3.18 -31.14
CA VAL A 832 16.84 3.72 -32.47
C VAL A 832 15.58 3.08 -33.04
N LYS A 833 14.66 3.92 -33.51
CA LYS A 833 13.40 3.51 -34.14
C LYS A 833 13.69 3.00 -35.56
N CYS A 834 13.38 1.74 -35.81
CA CYS A 834 13.55 1.07 -37.09
C CYS A 834 12.17 0.86 -37.74
N VAL A 835 12.01 1.26 -38.99
CA VAL A 835 10.72 1.20 -39.71
C VAL A 835 10.76 0.16 -40.83
N SER A 836 9.72 -0.65 -40.94
CA SER A 836 9.55 -1.59 -42.05
C SER A 836 8.71 -0.97 -43.17
N LYS A 837 9.33 -0.71 -44.33
CA LYS A 837 8.64 -0.21 -45.54
C LYS A 837 7.48 -1.12 -45.96
N LEU A 838 7.68 -2.44 -45.87
CA LEU A 838 6.66 -3.45 -46.19
C LEU A 838 5.40 -3.30 -45.35
N LEU A 839 5.56 -3.00 -44.06
CA LEU A 839 4.45 -2.95 -43.13
C LEU A 839 3.83 -1.56 -42.97
N MET A 840 4.39 -0.50 -43.56
CA MET A 840 3.90 0.88 -43.35
C MET A 840 2.41 1.06 -43.66
N GLN A 841 1.92 0.42 -44.71
CA GLN A 841 0.50 0.44 -45.10
C GLN A 841 -0.40 -0.33 -44.12
N TYR A 842 0.19 -1.18 -43.29
CA TYR A 842 -0.48 -2.02 -42.31
C TYR A 842 -0.18 -1.59 -40.88
N ARG A 843 0.08 -0.28 -40.69
CA ARG A 843 0.38 0.31 -39.38
C ARG A 843 -0.65 0.06 -38.31
N HIS A 844 -1.88 -0.30 -38.67
CA HIS A 844 -2.98 -0.63 -37.76
C HIS A 844 -2.86 -2.05 -37.16
N LEU A 845 -2.02 -2.92 -37.71
CA LEU A 845 -1.86 -4.28 -37.21
C LEU A 845 -1.03 -4.35 -35.93
N THR A 846 -1.37 -5.29 -35.05
CA THR A 846 -0.54 -5.68 -33.89
C THR A 846 0.37 -6.88 -34.20
N GLN A 847 1.39 -7.12 -33.38
CA GLN A 847 2.34 -8.22 -33.58
C GLN A 847 1.68 -9.60 -33.53
N ILE A 848 0.58 -9.73 -32.82
CA ILE A 848 -0.19 -10.97 -32.77
C ILE A 848 -0.89 -11.20 -34.11
N GLU A 849 -1.47 -10.16 -34.71
CA GLU A 849 -2.15 -10.20 -36.01
C GLU A 849 -1.17 -10.54 -37.12
N LEU A 850 -0.03 -9.85 -37.12
CA LEU A 850 1.04 -10.12 -38.06
C LEU A 850 1.52 -11.57 -37.95
N ARG A 851 1.63 -12.13 -36.74
CA ARG A 851 2.04 -13.52 -36.56
C ARG A 851 1.05 -14.49 -37.22
N TYR A 852 -0.24 -14.20 -37.19
CA TYR A 852 -1.26 -15.00 -37.88
C TYR A 852 -1.17 -14.85 -39.40
N ALA A 853 -1.01 -13.62 -39.90
CA ALA A 853 -0.77 -13.38 -41.33
C ALA A 853 0.48 -14.16 -41.81
N VAL A 854 1.59 -14.08 -41.06
CA VAL A 854 2.84 -14.80 -41.38
C VAL A 854 2.68 -16.32 -41.31
N TYR A 855 1.82 -16.83 -40.41
CA TYR A 855 1.48 -18.25 -40.37
C TYR A 855 0.74 -18.69 -41.64
N GLU A 856 -0.22 -17.89 -42.11
CA GLU A 856 -0.93 -18.13 -43.36
C GLU A 856 0.00 -18.07 -44.58
N VAL A 857 0.88 -17.07 -44.65
CA VAL A 857 1.93 -16.99 -45.67
C VAL A 857 2.77 -18.27 -45.68
N ARG A 858 3.10 -18.82 -44.52
CA ARG A 858 3.83 -20.10 -44.43
C ARG A 858 3.04 -21.28 -45.00
N LEU A 859 1.73 -21.31 -44.82
CA LEU A 859 0.86 -22.34 -45.41
C LEU A 859 0.77 -22.19 -46.93
N ARG A 860 0.58 -20.96 -47.44
CA ARG A 860 0.53 -20.69 -48.88
C ARG A 860 1.85 -21.01 -49.57
N LEU A 861 2.98 -20.62 -48.98
CA LEU A 861 4.31 -20.96 -49.49
C LEU A 861 4.63 -22.47 -49.43
N ARG A 862 3.97 -23.23 -48.55
CA ARG A 862 4.07 -24.71 -48.57
C ARG A 862 3.27 -25.32 -49.71
N ALA A 863 2.15 -24.71 -50.09
CA ALA A 863 1.32 -25.17 -51.20
C ALA A 863 1.86 -24.71 -52.56
N ALA A 864 2.47 -23.52 -52.62
CA ALA A 864 3.08 -22.90 -53.80
C ALA A 864 4.47 -22.32 -53.44
N PRO A 865 5.56 -23.10 -53.59
CA PRO A 865 6.90 -22.71 -53.13
C PRO A 865 7.58 -21.58 -53.92
N GLU A 866 7.10 -21.27 -55.13
CA GLU A 866 7.75 -20.34 -56.05
C GLU A 866 7.50 -18.85 -55.72
N GLY A 867 6.54 -18.56 -54.83
CA GLY A 867 6.21 -17.20 -54.42
C GLY A 867 7.25 -16.57 -53.48
N SER A 868 7.55 -15.28 -53.67
CA SER A 868 8.36 -14.52 -52.69
C SER A 868 7.53 -14.29 -51.41
N PHE A 869 8.19 -14.35 -50.25
CA PHE A 869 7.51 -14.13 -48.96
C PHE A 869 6.80 -12.77 -48.91
N GLU A 870 7.41 -11.73 -49.48
CA GLU A 870 6.87 -10.39 -49.47
C GLU A 870 5.62 -10.26 -50.34
N SER A 871 5.64 -10.86 -51.54
CA SER A 871 4.47 -10.90 -52.44
C SER A 871 3.31 -11.62 -51.75
N VAL A 872 3.55 -12.83 -51.24
CA VAL A 872 2.51 -13.63 -50.59
C VAL A 872 1.99 -12.97 -49.32
N LEU A 873 2.84 -12.24 -48.57
CA LEU A 873 2.39 -11.46 -47.42
C LEU A 873 1.51 -10.28 -47.83
N ARG A 874 1.87 -9.54 -48.89
CA ARG A 874 1.01 -8.46 -49.41
C ARG A 874 -0.33 -9.01 -49.90
N ASP A 875 -0.34 -10.16 -50.59
CA ASP A 875 -1.57 -10.81 -51.04
C ASP A 875 -2.45 -11.22 -49.84
N VAL A 876 -1.87 -11.88 -48.83
CA VAL A 876 -2.58 -12.27 -47.59
C VAL A 876 -3.16 -11.06 -46.86
N LEU A 877 -2.43 -9.95 -46.80
CA LEU A 877 -2.87 -8.73 -46.12
C LEU A 877 -3.89 -7.93 -46.96
N ALA A 878 -3.76 -7.91 -48.28
CA ALA A 878 -4.65 -7.20 -49.21
C ALA A 878 -6.01 -7.89 -49.40
N GLU A 879 -6.06 -9.23 -49.31
CA GLU A 879 -7.30 -10.00 -49.38
C GLU A 879 -8.23 -9.82 -48.15
N GLN A 880 -7.82 -9.04 -47.15
CA GLN A 880 -8.44 -8.95 -45.81
C GLN A 880 -8.95 -10.31 -45.30
N ASN A 881 -8.01 -11.18 -44.97
CA ASN A 881 -8.28 -12.40 -44.19
C ASN A 881 -7.26 -12.59 -43.06
N VAL A 882 -6.74 -11.49 -42.48
CA VAL A 882 -5.99 -11.60 -41.22
C VAL A 882 -6.95 -12.25 -40.20
N PRO A 883 -6.62 -13.41 -39.60
CA PRO A 883 -7.55 -14.11 -38.70
C PRO A 883 -8.01 -13.18 -37.60
N VAL A 884 -9.28 -13.15 -37.19
CA VAL A 884 -9.89 -12.24 -36.21
C VAL A 884 -9.23 -12.21 -34.85
N ALA A 885 -8.29 -13.11 -34.57
CA ALA A 885 -7.22 -12.85 -33.62
C ALA A 885 -6.46 -11.51 -33.88
N ALA A 886 -6.70 -10.89 -35.05
CA ALA A 886 -6.34 -9.57 -35.51
C ALA A 886 -7.32 -8.50 -35.04
N ASP A 887 -8.62 -8.56 -35.38
CA ASP A 887 -9.61 -7.62 -34.81
C ASP A 887 -9.62 -7.63 -33.26
N VAL A 888 -9.22 -8.77 -32.67
CA VAL A 888 -8.98 -8.98 -31.25
C VAL A 888 -7.97 -8.00 -30.64
N THR A 889 -6.89 -7.65 -31.34
CA THR A 889 -5.85 -6.77 -30.76
C THR A 889 -5.95 -5.31 -31.21
N GLY A 890 -6.69 -5.04 -32.30
CA GLY A 890 -7.07 -3.69 -32.72
C GLY A 890 -7.97 -2.95 -31.73
N ALA A 891 -8.88 -3.64 -31.04
CA ALA A 891 -9.76 -3.03 -30.02
C ALA A 891 -8.99 -2.49 -28.80
N THR A 892 -7.99 -3.25 -28.32
CA THR A 892 -7.09 -2.81 -27.24
C THR A 892 -6.26 -1.61 -27.68
N ARG A 893 -5.83 -1.56 -28.94
CA ARG A 893 -5.08 -0.43 -29.50
C ARG A 893 -5.93 0.85 -29.66
N LEU A 894 -7.18 0.74 -30.11
CA LEU A 894 -8.10 1.88 -30.28
C LEU A 894 -8.37 2.62 -28.96
N ILE A 895 -8.28 1.92 -27.83
CA ILE A 895 -8.58 2.45 -26.48
C ILE A 895 -7.30 2.92 -25.74
N TYR A 896 -6.15 2.24 -25.91
CA TYR A 896 -4.92 2.53 -25.15
C TYR A 896 -3.76 3.12 -25.98
N GLY A 897 -3.97 3.31 -27.29
CA GLY A 897 -2.93 3.71 -28.25
C GLY A 897 -2.72 5.21 -28.45
N LYS A 898 -3.44 6.10 -27.76
CA LYS A 898 -3.15 7.55 -27.85
C LYS A 898 -2.17 7.98 -26.76
N PRO A 899 -0.88 8.02 -27.15
CA PRO A 899 -0.13 9.27 -27.09
C PRO A 899 0.69 9.40 -28.38
N HIS A 900 0.18 10.14 -29.38
CA HIS A 900 0.88 10.73 -30.53
C HIS A 900 2.13 10.04 -31.15
N LEU A 901 2.27 8.71 -31.09
CA LEU A 901 3.39 7.96 -31.70
C LEU A 901 3.01 7.28 -33.03
N THR A 902 1.75 7.43 -33.44
CA THR A 902 1.18 6.91 -34.69
C THR A 902 1.05 7.94 -35.81
N GLU A 903 1.29 9.22 -35.51
CA GLU A 903 1.41 10.27 -36.52
C GLU A 903 2.82 10.21 -37.09
N ILE A 904 2.91 9.66 -38.30
CA ILE A 904 4.01 10.01 -39.20
C ILE A 904 3.49 11.29 -39.83
N GLU A 905 4.10 12.44 -39.51
CA GLU A 905 3.87 13.66 -40.27
C GLU A 905 4.06 13.33 -41.75
N SER A 906 3.04 13.64 -42.56
CA SER A 906 3.13 13.56 -44.00
C SER A 906 4.35 14.38 -44.43
N ALA A 907 5.11 13.91 -45.41
CA ALA A 907 6.22 14.68 -45.97
C ALA A 907 5.79 16.05 -46.56
N GLU A 908 4.48 16.31 -46.66
CA GLU A 908 3.88 17.59 -47.06
C GLU A 908 3.92 18.64 -45.93
N ASP A 909 3.87 18.23 -44.65
CA ASP A 909 3.86 19.17 -43.51
C ASP A 909 5.26 19.71 -43.17
N VAL A 910 6.32 19.00 -43.61
CA VAL A 910 7.72 19.43 -43.43
C VAL A 910 8.11 20.54 -44.41
N ALA A 911 7.35 20.74 -45.49
CA ALA A 911 7.62 21.77 -46.48
C ALA A 911 7.21 23.18 -46.01
N GLU A 912 6.16 23.32 -45.20
CA GLU A 912 5.66 24.64 -44.76
C GLU A 912 6.46 25.26 -43.60
N VAL A 913 7.26 24.48 -42.87
CA VAL A 913 8.06 24.99 -41.73
C VAL A 913 9.44 25.52 -42.18
N SER A 914 9.79 25.41 -43.46
CA SER A 914 11.11 25.78 -44.01
C SER A 914 11.15 27.08 -44.83
N GLY A 915 10.18 27.98 -44.64
CA GLY A 915 10.19 29.35 -45.20
C GLY A 915 10.55 30.40 -44.15
N THR A 916 11.80 30.85 -44.12
CA THR A 916 12.31 31.88 -43.20
C THR A 916 11.77 33.29 -43.47
N ALA A 917 11.26 33.91 -42.40
CA ALA A 917 11.33 35.32 -41.98
C ALA A 917 11.34 36.46 -43.03
N HIS A 918 10.35 37.35 -42.93
CA HIS A 918 10.59 38.80 -42.98
C HIS A 918 9.59 39.55 -42.10
N VAL A 919 10.15 40.46 -41.29
CA VAL A 919 9.49 41.46 -40.46
C VAL A 919 8.80 42.49 -41.36
N ASP A 920 7.57 42.87 -41.04
CA ASP A 920 7.16 44.29 -41.10
C ASP A 920 5.89 44.57 -40.30
N ALA A 921 5.88 45.76 -39.69
CA ALA A 921 4.89 46.28 -38.78
C ALA A 921 3.70 46.94 -39.48
N SER A 922 2.54 46.97 -38.81
CA SER A 922 1.62 48.12 -38.63
C SER A 922 0.11 47.82 -38.77
N THR A 923 -0.64 48.43 -37.84
CA THR A 923 -2.00 49.01 -37.94
C THR A 923 -3.29 48.14 -37.96
N GLU A 924 -4.03 48.30 -36.86
CA GLU A 924 -5.43 48.77 -36.72
C GLU A 924 -6.62 48.16 -37.52
N ASN A 925 -7.65 47.89 -36.71
CA ASN A 925 -9.08 48.20 -36.87
C ASN A 925 -10.08 47.24 -37.57
N SER A 926 -11.13 46.99 -36.78
CA SER A 926 -12.56 47.08 -37.11
C SER A 926 -13.34 45.83 -37.60
N ALA A 927 -14.28 45.46 -36.72
CA ALA A 927 -15.73 45.41 -36.94
C ALA A 927 -16.40 44.26 -37.74
N SER A 928 -17.51 43.84 -37.12
CA SER A 928 -18.83 43.48 -37.69
C SER A 928 -19.21 42.00 -37.80
N ALA A 929 -20.15 41.64 -36.92
CA ALA A 929 -21.19 40.63 -37.15
C ALA A 929 -22.38 41.27 -37.89
N PRO A 930 -23.27 40.47 -38.48
CA PRO A 930 -24.71 40.52 -38.14
C PRO A 930 -25.30 39.12 -37.88
N HIS A 931 -26.21 38.94 -36.88
CA HIS A 931 -27.69 38.92 -36.98
C HIS A 931 -28.25 37.74 -37.82
N ASP A 932 -29.29 36.97 -37.47
CA ASP A 932 -30.36 37.13 -36.47
C ASP A 932 -31.21 35.82 -36.36
N GLU A 933 -32.11 35.82 -35.38
CA GLU A 933 -33.44 35.15 -35.30
C GLU A 933 -33.68 34.04 -34.24
N GLU A 934 -34.13 34.55 -33.08
CA GLU A 934 -35.15 34.11 -32.11
C GLU A 934 -36.10 32.94 -32.46
N ARG A 935 -36.44 32.09 -31.47
CA ARG A 935 -37.68 32.28 -30.67
C ARG A 935 -37.82 31.33 -29.47
N VAL A 936 -38.42 31.92 -28.43
CA VAL A 936 -38.67 31.50 -27.05
C VAL A 936 -40.09 30.91 -26.94
N ASP A 937 -40.34 29.93 -26.06
CA ASP A 937 -41.37 30.14 -25.02
C ASP A 937 -41.30 29.19 -23.82
N GLU A 938 -41.52 29.81 -22.66
CA GLU A 938 -41.59 29.29 -21.29
C GLU A 938 -42.95 28.58 -21.05
N THR A 939 -43.11 27.66 -20.09
CA THR A 939 -43.54 28.02 -18.73
C THR A 939 -43.68 26.81 -17.80
N LEU A 940 -43.46 27.11 -16.52
CA LEU A 940 -43.54 26.27 -15.32
C LEU A 940 -44.98 25.99 -14.82
N VAL A 941 -45.10 25.01 -13.92
CA VAL A 941 -45.72 25.09 -12.56
C VAL A 941 -46.63 23.89 -12.19
N THR A 942 -46.15 23.18 -11.17
CA THR A 942 -46.76 22.32 -10.12
C THR A 942 -48.28 22.04 -10.06
N ASN A 943 -48.65 20.80 -9.66
CA ASN A 943 -49.37 20.55 -8.39
C ASN A 943 -49.56 19.05 -8.04
N TYR A 944 -49.47 18.76 -6.74
CA TYR A 944 -49.69 17.49 -6.04
C TYR A 944 -51.17 17.38 -5.56
N ARG A 945 -51.85 16.21 -5.70
CA ARG A 945 -52.65 15.53 -4.63
C ARG A 945 -53.48 14.29 -5.07
N ARG A 946 -53.19 13.17 -4.38
CA ARG A 946 -53.99 12.01 -3.87
C ARG A 946 -55.48 11.78 -4.27
N ARG A 947 -55.80 10.53 -4.66
CA ARG A 947 -56.62 9.46 -3.99
C ARG A 947 -56.98 8.37 -5.04
N ALA A 948 -56.54 7.11 -4.91
CA ALA A 948 -57.08 5.96 -4.15
C ALA A 948 -58.07 5.06 -4.94
N ASN A 949 -57.72 3.76 -4.99
CA ASN A 949 -58.48 2.53 -5.28
C ASN A 949 -59.04 2.28 -6.69
N ASP A 950 -58.44 1.31 -7.40
CA ASP A 950 -59.12 0.07 -7.81
C ASP A 950 -58.11 -0.99 -8.28
N ALA A 951 -58.29 -2.22 -7.81
CA ALA A 951 -57.49 -3.37 -8.22
C ALA A 951 -58.13 -4.08 -9.41
N PRO A 952 -57.31 -4.61 -10.35
CA PRO A 952 -57.62 -5.93 -10.89
C PRO A 952 -56.41 -6.88 -10.93
N ARG A 953 -56.78 -8.16 -11.00
CA ARG A 953 -56.04 -9.42 -10.82
C ARG A 953 -54.83 -9.64 -11.75
N PRO A 954 -53.92 -10.59 -11.41
CA PRO A 954 -52.67 -10.79 -12.13
C PRO A 954 -52.86 -11.48 -13.49
N ASN A 955 -52.20 -10.94 -14.52
CA ASN A 955 -52.02 -11.64 -15.79
C ASN A 955 -50.94 -12.72 -15.67
N PRO A 956 -51.09 -13.89 -16.29
CA PRO A 956 -50.10 -14.96 -16.26
C PRO A 956 -48.81 -14.57 -17.01
N PRO A 957 -47.67 -15.21 -16.72
CA PRO A 957 -46.38 -14.79 -17.21
C PRO A 957 -46.30 -14.94 -18.74
N ARG A 958 -46.03 -13.82 -19.43
CA ARG A 958 -45.60 -13.83 -20.83
C ARG A 958 -44.24 -14.54 -20.91
N THR A 959 -44.19 -15.64 -21.65
CA THR A 959 -42.95 -16.25 -22.13
C THR A 959 -42.15 -15.21 -22.91
N PHE A 960 -41.02 -14.76 -22.35
CA PHE A 960 -40.10 -13.88 -23.03
C PHE A 960 -39.41 -14.63 -24.18
N GLY A 961 -39.74 -14.22 -25.41
CA GLY A 961 -38.96 -14.57 -26.60
C GLY A 961 -37.53 -14.04 -26.46
N ARG A 962 -36.58 -14.78 -27.05
CA ARG A 962 -35.15 -14.47 -27.08
C ARG A 962 -34.90 -13.02 -27.53
N PHE A 963 -34.41 -12.17 -26.63
CA PHE A 963 -33.88 -10.86 -26.97
C PHE A 963 -32.60 -11.04 -27.81
N LYS A 964 -32.61 -10.60 -29.06
CA LYS A 964 -31.40 -10.16 -29.75
C LYS A 964 -31.10 -8.75 -29.24
N ILE A 965 -30.14 -8.62 -28.33
CA ILE A 965 -29.60 -7.32 -27.93
C ILE A 965 -28.67 -6.88 -29.05
N ASP A 966 -28.88 -5.67 -29.56
CA ASP A 966 -28.00 -5.06 -30.56
C ASP A 966 -26.83 -4.37 -29.84
N TYR A 967 -25.64 -4.96 -29.95
CA TYR A 967 -24.44 -4.53 -29.21
C TYR A 967 -23.65 -3.42 -29.93
N SER A 968 -24.03 -3.02 -31.15
CA SER A 968 -23.32 -1.97 -31.92
C SER A 968 -23.55 -0.54 -31.42
N HIS A 969 -24.49 -0.34 -30.48
CA HIS A 969 -24.87 0.96 -29.93
C HIS A 969 -24.48 1.14 -28.46
N LEU A 970 -23.58 0.30 -27.93
CA LEU A 970 -23.14 0.40 -26.54
C LEU A 970 -22.37 1.72 -26.31
N PRO A 971 -22.64 2.45 -25.21
CA PRO A 971 -21.92 3.66 -24.87
C PRO A 971 -20.46 3.34 -24.58
N VAL A 972 -19.58 3.61 -25.55
CA VAL A 972 -18.14 3.61 -25.33
C VAL A 972 -17.80 4.82 -24.46
N ARG A 973 -16.84 4.67 -23.55
CA ARG A 973 -16.35 5.76 -22.70
C ARG A 973 -16.05 7.00 -23.55
N ASN A 974 -16.69 8.13 -23.22
CA ASN A 974 -16.16 9.42 -23.65
C ASN A 974 -14.80 9.62 -22.97
N PRO A 975 -13.74 9.98 -23.71
CA PRO A 975 -12.45 10.29 -23.12
C PRO A 975 -12.65 11.34 -22.02
N ILE A 976 -12.01 11.10 -20.86
CA ILE A 976 -11.92 12.11 -19.78
C ILE A 976 -11.01 13.21 -20.28
#